data_AF-A0A8C3EZ47-F1
#
_entry.id   AF-A0A8C3EZ47-F1
#
_cell.length_a   1.000
_cell.length_b   1.000
_cell.length_c   1.000
_cell.angle_alpha   90.00
_cell.angle_beta   90.00
_cell.angle_gamma   90.00
#
_symmetry.space_group_name_H-M   'P 1'
#
loop_
_entity.id
_entity.type
_entity.pdbx_description
1 polymer ?
#
loop_
_entity_poly.entity_id
_entity_poly.type
_entity_poly.pdbx_seq_one_letter_code
_entity_poly.pdbx_strand_id
1 'polypeptide(L)'
;MPTGVPPTPVLPTEVRGCPRRVIPTRGALTHGTPPAHSRVPRPLPMGGKLGPPSLGSFGNAPRPTRVPVPVSVPVSVPVPVPSAAAVRPPATGRRRRAARAGQGGPGLDRAERGGPGRRRRCGSGGRSVEGPAGSRLPALCGRGSRPRSVRGYPGYRGCAGGWLRSVRSCGVPGRRYPPTHPSMGSLTCSQFQGPRHPTAPPCPAPEGPWGHIQGRDRGLTSHSVPALTQFRMAGQAPVPSSCDCFVALPPHTASPAVIFGKNADRPRHEVQEIVYVPAATHRPGDKVQCTYLEIEQAERTHAVVLSRPAWLWGAEMGANDCGVCVGNEGVWTREPLGEAEALLGMDLVRLGLERGGSAREALEVITALLERYGQGGSCKEEPVPFVYHNTFLLADRTEAWVLETAGRYWAAQRIREGSRNISNQLSIGSDIAAEHPGLRERARSRGWWSGDGEFVFAEVFSLEKQPPRMEAAKARFQAGKELLRQHAGHITAETLMSILRDKESGICVDTEAFRTAGSMVSVLPRDPALPCVHFFTATPDPSRSVFKPFVFVAGIKPVPQVRSPTFLQDPAKQIPRFQSSVDRRHELYRRHQAALELMEQDQERGQKLLETLQELEKQGLKGMKELLEGTVTPCPEELADLFFDCVEAEMKFYT
;
A
#
# COMPACT_ATOMS: atom_id res chain seq x y z
N MET A 1 -42.72 -39.90 -63.59
CA MET A 1 -43.53 -38.66 -63.53
C MET A 1 -43.56 -38.19 -62.09
N PRO A 2 -43.49 -36.88 -61.80
CA PRO A 2 -42.56 -35.86 -62.32
C PRO A 2 -41.84 -35.13 -61.13
N THR A 3 -40.84 -34.24 -61.20
CA THR A 3 -39.90 -33.63 -62.17
C THR A 3 -38.82 -32.89 -61.32
N GLY A 4 -37.59 -32.55 -61.74
CA GLY A 4 -36.83 -32.68 -63.00
C GLY A 4 -35.34 -32.27 -62.77
N VAL A 5 -34.42 -32.65 -63.67
CA VAL A 5 -32.94 -32.83 -63.48
C VAL A 5 -32.22 -32.82 -64.87
N PRO A 6 -30.89 -32.63 -65.13
CA PRO A 6 -29.71 -32.06 -64.41
C PRO A 6 -29.13 -30.80 -65.17
N PRO A 7 -27.79 -30.49 -65.39
CA PRO A 7 -26.63 -31.31 -65.85
C PRO A 7 -25.25 -31.10 -65.13
N THR A 8 -24.20 -31.87 -65.53
CA THR A 8 -22.77 -31.79 -65.08
C THR A 8 -21.75 -32.16 -66.23
N PRO A 9 -20.51 -32.73 -66.06
CA PRO A 9 -19.21 -31.99 -66.07
C PRO A 9 -18.05 -32.58 -66.97
N VAL A 10 -16.84 -31.94 -66.98
CA VAL A 10 -15.53 -32.38 -67.58
C VAL A 10 -14.37 -31.75 -66.74
N LEU A 11 -13.39 -32.41 -66.08
CA LEU A 11 -12.27 -33.37 -66.40
C LEU A 11 -10.94 -32.70 -66.88
N PRO A 12 -9.71 -33.31 -66.76
CA PRO A 12 -9.37 -34.75 -66.57
C PRO A 12 -8.17 -35.18 -65.64
N THR A 13 -8.10 -36.48 -65.24
CA THR A 13 -6.93 -37.44 -65.06
C THR A 13 -5.62 -37.08 -64.31
N GLU A 14 -4.79 -37.95 -63.67
CA GLU A 14 -4.76 -39.32 -63.02
C GLU A 14 -3.38 -39.38 -62.22
N VAL A 15 -2.57 -40.42 -61.87
CA VAL A 15 -2.45 -41.89 -62.11
C VAL A 15 -1.68 -42.64 -60.96
N ARG A 16 -2.17 -43.83 -60.52
CA ARG A 16 -1.46 -44.95 -59.79
C ARG A 16 -0.60 -44.66 -58.51
N GLY A 17 0.00 -45.69 -57.89
CA GLY A 17 0.83 -45.57 -56.66
C GLY A 17 1.54 -46.86 -56.17
N CYS A 18 2.14 -46.80 -54.95
CA CYS A 18 2.99 -47.82 -54.27
C CYS A 18 4.39 -48.08 -54.90
N PRO A 19 5.40 -48.69 -54.19
CA PRO A 19 5.34 -49.48 -52.94
C PRO A 19 6.29 -49.03 -51.79
N ARG A 20 6.52 -49.92 -50.80
CA ARG A 20 7.39 -49.75 -49.60
C ARG A 20 8.68 -50.63 -49.65
N ARG A 21 9.64 -50.32 -48.74
CA ARG A 21 10.63 -51.19 -48.02
C ARG A 21 12.09 -51.40 -48.54
N VAL A 22 13.05 -50.87 -47.76
CA VAL A 22 14.12 -51.57 -46.98
C VAL A 22 15.49 -51.99 -47.61
N ILE A 23 16.60 -51.42 -47.05
CA ILE A 23 18.02 -51.96 -46.93
C ILE A 23 18.85 -52.06 -48.24
N PRO A 24 20.23 -52.01 -48.30
CA PRO A 24 21.27 -52.36 -47.30
C PRO A 24 22.43 -51.34 -47.08
N THR A 25 23.65 -51.80 -46.73
CA THR A 25 24.77 -51.07 -46.07
C THR A 25 26.16 -51.19 -46.77
N ARG A 26 27.09 -50.29 -46.39
CA ARG A 26 28.60 -50.40 -46.34
C ARG A 26 29.49 -50.33 -47.61
N GLY A 27 30.41 -49.34 -47.60
CA GLY A 27 31.80 -49.38 -48.11
C GLY A 27 32.04 -49.07 -49.61
N ALA A 28 33.25 -48.72 -50.10
CA ALA A 28 34.50 -48.20 -49.49
C ALA A 28 35.51 -47.77 -50.61
N LEU A 29 36.65 -47.12 -50.26
CA LEU A 29 37.87 -46.84 -51.10
C LEU A 29 37.73 -45.68 -52.16
N THR A 30 38.75 -44.92 -52.63
CA THR A 30 40.14 -44.58 -52.19
C THR A 30 40.67 -43.28 -52.88
N HIS A 31 41.90 -42.83 -52.52
CA HIS A 31 42.74 -41.72 -53.07
C HIS A 31 42.47 -40.31 -52.48
N GLY A 32 43.47 -39.51 -52.08
CA GLY A 32 44.94 -39.72 -52.05
C GLY A 32 45.68 -38.72 -51.10
N THR A 33 47.01 -38.83 -51.00
CA THR A 33 47.89 -38.20 -49.97
C THR A 33 49.35 -38.11 -50.48
N PRO A 34 50.34 -37.48 -49.78
CA PRO A 34 50.33 -36.40 -48.76
C PRO A 34 51.27 -35.25 -49.26
N PRO A 35 52.35 -34.74 -48.60
CA PRO A 35 52.97 -34.94 -47.26
C PRO A 35 52.18 -34.17 -46.16
N ALA A 36 52.54 -34.02 -44.87
CA ALA A 36 53.68 -34.39 -43.99
C ALA A 36 53.13 -34.43 -42.52
N HIS A 37 53.81 -34.65 -41.39
CA HIS A 37 54.99 -35.40 -40.89
C HIS A 37 54.93 -35.30 -39.33
N SER A 38 55.45 -36.18 -38.45
CA SER A 38 55.91 -37.58 -38.54
C SER A 38 56.12 -38.16 -37.10
N ARG A 39 56.44 -39.45 -36.97
CA ARG A 39 57.20 -40.12 -35.86
C ARG A 39 56.68 -39.94 -34.40
N VAL A 40 56.00 -40.87 -33.70
CA VAL A 40 55.98 -42.37 -33.65
C VAL A 40 57.34 -42.93 -33.10
N PRO A 41 57.46 -43.88 -32.12
CA PRO A 41 56.66 -45.14 -31.90
C PRO A 41 56.46 -45.80 -30.46
N ARG A 42 55.35 -46.59 -30.27
CA ARG A 42 55.23 -47.99 -29.66
C ARG A 42 55.50 -48.31 -28.15
N PRO A 43 55.20 -49.54 -27.58
CA PRO A 43 54.12 -50.57 -27.83
C PRO A 43 53.55 -51.47 -26.64
N LEU A 44 52.29 -51.97 -26.75
CA LEU A 44 51.75 -53.36 -26.41
C LEU A 44 51.73 -53.95 -24.94
N PRO A 45 51.08 -55.13 -24.61
CA PRO A 45 49.73 -55.69 -24.94
C PRO A 45 48.96 -56.47 -23.80
N MET A 46 47.84 -57.18 -24.15
CA MET A 46 46.94 -58.13 -23.38
C MET A 46 45.76 -57.49 -22.59
N GLY A 47 44.64 -58.15 -22.15
CA GLY A 47 44.02 -59.51 -22.23
C GLY A 47 42.46 -59.40 -22.03
N GLY A 48 41.55 -60.37 -21.76
CA GLY A 48 41.47 -61.84 -21.51
C GLY A 48 39.97 -62.34 -21.48
N LYS A 49 39.60 -63.53 -20.91
CA LYS A 49 38.18 -64.03 -20.77
C LYS A 49 37.98 -65.07 -19.62
N LEU A 50 36.75 -65.17 -19.03
CA LEU A 50 35.92 -66.39 -18.70
C LEU A 50 34.92 -66.22 -17.50
N GLY A 51 34.14 -67.26 -17.12
CA GLY A 51 32.89 -67.19 -16.30
C GLY A 51 32.74 -68.13 -15.06
N PRO A 52 31.50 -68.35 -14.53
CA PRO A 52 31.22 -68.69 -13.11
C PRO A 52 30.83 -70.16 -12.80
N PRO A 53 30.69 -70.53 -11.50
CA PRO A 53 29.38 -70.77 -10.83
C PRO A 53 29.26 -69.98 -9.48
N SER A 54 28.43 -70.24 -8.43
CA SER A 54 27.57 -71.37 -7.99
C SER A 54 26.39 -70.98 -7.04
N LEU A 55 25.78 -71.98 -6.40
CA LEU A 55 24.71 -71.99 -5.35
C LEU A 55 25.29 -71.88 -3.91
N GLY A 56 24.54 -71.60 -2.82
CA GLY A 56 23.10 -71.36 -2.52
C GLY A 56 22.96 -71.26 -0.97
N SER A 57 21.84 -71.10 -0.24
CA SER A 57 20.37 -70.91 -0.40
C SER A 57 19.86 -70.25 0.93
N PHE A 58 18.64 -70.23 1.50
CA PHE A 58 17.24 -70.71 1.30
C PHE A 58 16.33 -69.93 2.32
N GLY A 59 14.98 -69.91 2.22
CA GLY A 59 14.08 -69.57 3.36
C GLY A 59 12.81 -68.71 3.11
N ASN A 60 11.69 -69.36 2.77
CA ASN A 60 10.24 -69.00 2.89
C ASN A 60 9.68 -67.54 2.79
N ALA A 61 8.51 -67.42 2.16
CA ALA A 61 7.58 -66.27 2.19
C ALA A 61 6.27 -66.63 2.96
N PRO A 62 5.28 -65.70 3.16
CA PRO A 62 4.29 -65.46 2.11
C PRO A 62 3.68 -64.02 2.01
N ARG A 63 2.80 -63.90 1.00
CA ARG A 63 2.05 -62.74 0.47
C ARG A 63 1.20 -61.93 1.48
N PRO A 64 0.87 -60.65 1.17
CA PRO A 64 -0.31 -59.96 1.71
C PRO A 64 -1.60 -60.33 0.93
N THR A 65 -2.75 -60.33 1.62
CA THR A 65 -4.09 -60.63 1.08
C THR A 65 -5.01 -59.39 0.97
N ARG A 66 -6.08 -59.50 0.19
CA ARG A 66 -7.07 -58.45 -0.09
C ARG A 66 -8.33 -58.56 0.79
N VAL A 67 -8.94 -57.40 1.13
CA VAL A 67 -10.41 -57.17 1.29
C VAL A 67 -11.03 -57.84 2.56
N PRO A 68 -12.08 -57.29 3.24
CA PRO A 68 -13.15 -56.42 2.73
C PRO A 68 -13.47 -55.11 3.48
N VAL A 69 -14.47 -54.40 2.93
CA VAL A 69 -15.18 -53.21 3.43
C VAL A 69 -16.37 -53.62 4.32
N PRO A 70 -16.73 -52.81 5.34
CA PRO A 70 -18.12 -52.67 5.80
C PRO A 70 -18.71 -51.26 5.50
N VAL A 71 -20.04 -51.14 5.43
CA VAL A 71 -20.78 -49.94 4.99
C VAL A 71 -21.78 -49.46 6.06
N SER A 72 -21.88 -48.14 6.26
CA SER A 72 -22.81 -47.45 7.19
C SER A 72 -22.57 -47.76 8.70
N VAL A 73 -23.00 -46.99 9.69
CA VAL A 73 -24.04 -45.94 9.88
C VAL A 73 -23.41 -44.77 10.70
N PRO A 74 -23.85 -43.49 10.57
CA PRO A 74 -23.15 -42.36 11.21
C PRO A 74 -23.26 -42.31 12.74
N VAL A 75 -22.19 -41.85 13.39
CA VAL A 75 -22.16 -41.49 14.81
C VAL A 75 -22.08 -39.97 14.94
N SER A 76 -23.14 -39.35 15.46
CA SER A 76 -23.17 -37.93 15.82
C SER A 76 -22.33 -37.68 17.08
N VAL A 77 -21.36 -36.78 17.01
CA VAL A 77 -20.64 -36.26 18.19
C VAL A 77 -21.35 -34.99 18.67
N PRO A 78 -21.64 -34.80 19.98
CA PRO A 78 -22.56 -33.75 20.42
C PRO A 78 -21.95 -32.34 20.39
N VAL A 79 -22.74 -31.36 19.96
CA VAL A 79 -22.49 -29.94 20.24
C VAL A 79 -22.80 -29.67 21.72
N PRO A 80 -21.95 -28.97 22.48
CA PRO A 80 -22.24 -28.60 23.86
C PRO A 80 -23.36 -27.55 23.91
N VAL A 81 -24.54 -27.96 24.36
CA VAL A 81 -25.68 -27.07 24.59
C VAL A 81 -25.48 -26.30 25.90
N PRO A 82 -25.51 -24.95 25.93
CA PRO A 82 -25.49 -24.19 27.18
C PRO A 82 -26.80 -24.41 27.95
N SER A 83 -26.69 -24.68 29.25
CA SER A 83 -27.82 -25.06 30.10
C SER A 83 -28.87 -23.94 30.24
N ALA A 84 -30.14 -24.29 30.10
CA ALA A 84 -31.26 -23.37 30.29
C ALA A 84 -31.55 -23.16 31.80
N ALA A 85 -31.10 -22.02 32.35
CA ALA A 85 -31.51 -21.58 33.68
C ALA A 85 -33.00 -21.18 33.69
N ALA A 86 -33.73 -21.62 34.71
CA ALA A 86 -35.19 -21.58 34.72
C ALA A 86 -35.79 -20.17 34.96
N VAL A 87 -36.87 -19.87 34.25
CA VAL A 87 -37.69 -18.66 34.45
C VAL A 87 -38.55 -18.78 35.73
N ARG A 88 -38.60 -17.72 36.54
CA ARG A 88 -39.73 -17.44 37.43
C ARG A 88 -40.16 -15.96 37.30
N PRO A 89 -41.48 -15.66 37.23
CA PRO A 89 -41.97 -14.30 36.99
C PRO A 89 -42.33 -13.55 38.29
N PRO A 90 -42.31 -12.20 38.28
CA PRO A 90 -43.12 -11.38 39.19
C PRO A 90 -44.57 -11.27 38.65
N ALA A 91 -45.53 -11.10 39.56
CA ALA A 91 -46.97 -11.24 39.26
C ALA A 91 -47.68 -9.94 38.84
N THR A 92 -48.92 -10.10 38.36
CA THR A 92 -49.84 -9.07 37.88
C THR A 92 -50.16 -7.96 38.89
N GLY A 93 -50.13 -6.69 38.44
CA GLY A 93 -50.78 -5.55 39.10
C GLY A 93 -51.84 -4.90 38.21
N ARG A 94 -53.14 -5.06 38.53
CA ARG A 94 -54.27 -4.56 37.72
C ARG A 94 -55.15 -3.60 38.52
N ARG A 95 -55.17 -2.30 38.16
CA ARG A 95 -56.18 -1.24 38.52
C ARG A 95 -55.77 0.08 37.82
N ARG A 96 -56.67 1.00 37.42
CA ARG A 96 -58.07 0.89 36.95
C ARG A 96 -58.38 2.18 36.14
N ARG A 97 -59.41 2.16 35.29
CA ARG A 97 -59.83 3.28 34.40
C ARG A 97 -60.15 4.61 35.14
N ALA A 98 -59.95 5.72 34.45
CA ALA A 98 -60.82 6.91 34.48
C ALA A 98 -60.84 7.58 33.08
N ALA A 99 -61.93 8.24 32.68
CA ALA A 99 -62.05 8.94 31.40
C ALA A 99 -63.18 10.01 31.40
N ARG A 100 -62.92 11.18 30.78
CA ARG A 100 -63.83 12.26 30.30
C ARG A 100 -62.95 13.21 29.46
N ALA A 101 -63.28 13.78 28.30
CA ALA A 101 -64.51 14.11 27.54
C ALA A 101 -65.04 15.55 27.76
N GLY A 102 -65.16 16.31 26.64
CA GLY A 102 -65.55 17.73 26.51
C GLY A 102 -64.62 18.47 25.53
N GLN A 103 -64.96 18.66 24.24
CA GLN A 103 -65.79 19.72 23.62
C GLN A 103 -65.10 21.11 23.57
N GLY A 104 -65.11 21.87 22.46
CA GLY A 104 -65.72 21.65 21.12
C GLY A 104 -65.26 22.68 20.05
N GLY A 105 -65.87 22.64 18.84
CA GLY A 105 -65.71 23.64 17.75
C GLY A 105 -66.68 24.85 17.89
N PRO A 106 -67.04 25.62 16.84
CA PRO A 106 -66.83 25.48 15.37
C PRO A 106 -65.89 26.59 14.79
N GLY A 107 -65.71 26.87 13.48
CA GLY A 107 -66.21 26.29 12.21
C GLY A 107 -67.03 27.28 11.36
N LEU A 108 -66.60 27.61 10.13
CA LEU A 108 -67.34 28.38 9.10
C LEU A 108 -66.68 28.29 7.69
N ASP A 109 -67.49 28.34 6.62
CA ASP A 109 -67.09 28.12 5.21
C ASP A 109 -66.92 29.39 4.35
N ARG A 110 -66.18 29.28 3.23
CA ARG A 110 -66.66 29.70 1.89
C ARG A 110 -65.81 29.17 0.71
N ALA A 111 -66.44 29.07 -0.46
CA ALA A 111 -65.90 28.58 -1.75
C ALA A 111 -65.29 29.74 -2.60
N GLU A 112 -64.74 29.61 -3.82
CA GLU A 112 -65.17 28.86 -5.03
C GLU A 112 -64.05 28.71 -6.11
N ARG A 113 -64.26 27.79 -7.10
CA ARG A 113 -63.76 27.74 -8.51
C ARG A 113 -62.23 27.85 -8.80
N GLY A 114 -61.60 27.10 -9.72
CA GLY A 114 -62.03 25.97 -10.57
C GLY A 114 -61.18 25.82 -11.87
N GLY A 115 -61.08 24.59 -12.44
CA GLY A 115 -60.61 24.34 -13.83
C GLY A 115 -59.15 23.88 -14.06
N PRO A 116 -58.88 22.81 -14.84
CA PRO A 116 -57.51 22.27 -15.09
C PRO A 116 -57.03 22.24 -16.57
N GLY A 117 -55.71 22.14 -16.81
CA GLY A 117 -55.09 22.17 -18.16
C GLY A 117 -53.90 21.21 -18.41
N ARG A 118 -54.01 20.44 -19.51
CA ARG A 118 -53.12 19.38 -20.10
C ARG A 118 -51.65 19.78 -20.33
N ARG A 119 -50.58 18.94 -20.28
CA ARG A 119 -50.21 17.56 -20.78
C ARG A 119 -49.43 17.54 -22.13
N ARG A 120 -48.29 16.80 -22.15
CA ARG A 120 -47.46 16.32 -23.31
C ARG A 120 -46.54 17.36 -24.02
N ARG A 121 -45.60 17.01 -24.93
CA ARG A 121 -44.51 15.97 -25.03
C ARG A 121 -43.86 16.06 -26.45
N CYS A 122 -42.57 15.71 -26.60
CA CYS A 122 -41.86 15.32 -27.85
C CYS A 122 -41.40 16.39 -28.87
N GLY A 123 -40.34 16.05 -29.64
CA GLY A 123 -39.74 16.79 -30.78
C GLY A 123 -38.41 17.50 -30.43
N SER A 124 -37.19 17.23 -30.94
CA SER A 124 -36.56 16.42 -32.02
C SER A 124 -36.07 17.18 -33.27
N GLY A 125 -34.74 17.22 -33.47
CA GLY A 125 -34.03 17.78 -34.64
C GLY A 125 -33.06 18.93 -34.28
N GLY A 126 -31.93 19.16 -34.97
CA GLY A 126 -31.22 18.32 -35.94
C GLY A 126 -30.57 19.09 -37.11
N ARG A 127 -29.22 19.14 -37.17
CA ARG A 127 -28.37 19.72 -38.25
C ARG A 127 -28.43 21.28 -38.37
N SER A 128 -27.48 22.00 -39.00
CA SER A 128 -26.03 21.81 -39.26
C SER A 128 -25.42 23.09 -39.86
N VAL A 129 -24.13 23.40 -39.57
CA VAL A 129 -23.17 24.20 -40.37
C VAL A 129 -23.52 25.68 -40.71
N GLU A 130 -22.71 26.63 -40.21
CA GLU A 130 -22.03 27.70 -40.99
C GLU A 130 -21.11 28.60 -40.13
N GLY A 131 -20.29 29.45 -40.77
CA GLY A 131 -19.39 30.47 -40.20
C GLY A 131 -18.30 30.90 -41.23
N PRO A 132 -17.32 31.78 -40.91
CA PRO A 132 -17.14 32.64 -39.74
C PRO A 132 -16.84 34.14 -40.07
N ALA A 133 -16.84 35.04 -39.07
CA ALA A 133 -16.32 36.42 -39.16
C ALA A 133 -15.97 37.00 -37.76
N GLY A 134 -15.08 37.99 -37.58
CA GLY A 134 -14.22 38.62 -38.59
C GLY A 134 -13.60 40.01 -38.26
N SER A 135 -12.93 40.22 -37.12
CA SER A 135 -12.19 41.47 -36.80
C SER A 135 -11.11 41.21 -35.73
N ARG A 136 -9.85 41.67 -35.73
CA ARG A 136 -9.02 42.74 -36.33
C ARG A 136 -8.52 43.77 -35.29
N LEU A 137 -7.19 43.85 -35.16
CA LEU A 137 -6.41 44.79 -34.36
C LEU A 137 -6.35 46.20 -34.99
N PRO A 138 -5.87 47.20 -34.22
CA PRO A 138 -4.93 48.18 -34.73
C PRO A 138 -3.59 48.20 -33.95
N ALA A 139 -2.54 48.73 -34.57
CA ALA A 139 -1.23 49.00 -33.96
C ALA A 139 -0.62 50.28 -34.57
N LEU A 140 0.27 50.98 -33.84
CA LEU A 140 0.95 52.19 -34.31
C LEU A 140 2.42 52.26 -33.86
N CYS A 141 3.23 52.99 -34.64
CA CYS A 141 4.68 53.21 -34.46
C CYS A 141 4.97 54.44 -33.57
N GLY A 142 6.19 54.76 -33.11
CA GLY A 142 7.52 54.15 -33.29
C GLY A 142 8.64 55.17 -32.98
N ARG A 143 9.91 54.84 -33.33
CA ARG A 143 11.19 55.55 -33.00
C ARG A 143 11.66 55.37 -31.53
N GLY A 144 12.96 55.25 -31.21
CA GLY A 144 14.11 54.86 -32.06
C GLY A 144 15.45 55.52 -31.71
N SER A 145 16.42 54.77 -31.15
CA SER A 145 17.85 55.13 -31.13
C SER A 145 18.78 53.93 -30.80
N ARG A 146 20.04 54.03 -31.23
CA ARG A 146 21.23 53.19 -30.94
C ARG A 146 22.35 54.16 -30.52
N PRO A 147 23.43 53.79 -29.78
CA PRO A 147 24.32 52.62 -30.01
C PRO A 147 24.80 51.96 -28.67
N ARG A 148 25.88 51.16 -28.54
CA ARG A 148 26.99 50.69 -29.40
C ARG A 148 27.48 49.29 -28.94
N SER A 149 28.36 48.66 -29.72
CA SER A 149 28.81 47.26 -29.57
C SER A 149 30.06 47.04 -28.71
N VAL A 150 30.19 45.86 -28.09
CA VAL A 150 31.47 45.14 -27.87
C VAL A 150 31.30 43.63 -28.17
N ARG A 151 32.38 42.92 -28.51
CA ARG A 151 32.49 41.48 -28.80
C ARG A 151 32.59 40.68 -27.47
N GLY A 152 32.35 39.37 -27.33
CA GLY A 152 32.03 38.32 -28.31
C GLY A 152 33.12 37.23 -28.41
N TYR A 153 32.84 36.02 -27.91
CA TYR A 153 33.56 34.75 -28.18
C TYR A 153 32.58 33.55 -28.02
N PRO A 154 32.82 32.36 -28.63
CA PRO A 154 31.78 31.35 -28.81
C PRO A 154 31.99 30.03 -28.06
N GLY A 155 30.90 29.25 -27.96
CA GLY A 155 30.96 27.79 -27.94
C GLY A 155 30.57 27.12 -26.61
N TYR A 156 29.47 26.37 -26.65
CA TYR A 156 29.45 24.94 -26.33
C TYR A 156 28.22 24.28 -26.98
N ARG A 157 28.42 23.24 -27.79
CA ARG A 157 27.32 22.32 -28.14
C ARG A 157 27.21 21.30 -27.01
N GLY A 158 26.18 21.41 -26.18
CA GLY A 158 25.88 20.38 -25.18
C GLY A 158 25.41 19.10 -25.86
N CYS A 159 26.09 17.98 -25.59
CA CYS A 159 25.57 16.66 -25.97
C CYS A 159 24.47 16.26 -24.99
N ALA A 160 23.35 15.72 -25.50
CA ALA A 160 22.34 15.09 -24.65
C ALA A 160 22.81 13.69 -24.24
N GLY A 161 22.58 13.32 -22.97
CA GLY A 161 22.90 12.01 -22.40
C GLY A 161 23.82 12.09 -21.18
N GLY A 162 23.33 11.69 -20.01
CA GLY A 162 24.15 11.57 -18.79
C GLY A 162 23.57 12.08 -17.47
N TRP A 163 22.25 12.18 -17.29
CA TRP A 163 21.67 12.68 -16.02
C TRP A 163 22.11 11.87 -14.78
N LEU A 164 22.06 10.53 -14.85
CA LEU A 164 22.53 9.65 -13.76
C LEU A 164 24.03 9.79 -13.44
N ARG A 165 24.85 10.25 -14.39
CA ARG A 165 26.26 10.59 -14.13
C ARG A 165 26.42 11.93 -13.39
N SER A 166 25.44 12.82 -13.50
CA SER A 166 25.45 14.12 -12.80
C SER A 166 25.36 13.95 -11.28
N VAL A 167 24.52 13.01 -10.79
CA VAL A 167 24.40 12.66 -9.36
C VAL A 167 25.73 12.18 -8.75
N ARG A 168 26.62 11.62 -9.58
CA ARG A 168 27.96 11.13 -9.20
C ARG A 168 29.06 12.18 -9.31
N SER A 169 28.77 13.38 -9.84
CA SER A 169 29.79 14.36 -10.24
C SER A 169 30.10 15.46 -9.21
N CYS A 170 29.50 15.44 -8.02
CA CYS A 170 29.85 16.34 -6.91
C CYS A 170 31.21 15.96 -6.29
N GLY A 171 32.29 16.44 -6.92
CA GLY A 171 33.66 16.00 -6.69
C GLY A 171 34.30 16.41 -5.35
N VAL A 172 35.18 15.55 -4.84
CA VAL A 172 35.89 15.69 -3.55
C VAL A 172 37.29 16.28 -3.74
N PRO A 173 37.71 17.29 -2.94
CA PRO A 173 39.12 17.68 -2.83
C PRO A 173 39.87 16.66 -1.95
N GLY A 174 40.75 15.86 -2.55
CA GLY A 174 41.42 14.75 -1.86
C GLY A 174 42.41 15.16 -0.76
N ARG A 175 42.48 14.37 0.32
CA ARG A 175 43.56 14.41 1.32
C ARG A 175 44.36 13.10 1.32
N ARG A 176 45.66 13.21 1.56
CA ARG A 176 46.60 12.07 1.60
C ARG A 176 46.60 11.42 2.99
N TYR A 177 46.70 10.09 3.04
CA TYR A 177 47.07 9.34 4.25
C TYR A 177 48.49 8.78 4.12
N PRO A 178 49.34 8.87 5.16
CA PRO A 178 50.54 8.06 5.30
C PRO A 178 50.23 6.71 6.00
N PRO A 179 51.04 5.65 5.79
CA PRO A 179 50.80 4.33 6.39
C PRO A 179 51.71 4.01 7.59
N THR A 180 51.21 3.26 8.57
CA THR A 180 52.02 2.43 9.50
C THR A 180 51.22 1.26 10.07
N HIS A 181 51.80 0.06 10.02
CA HIS A 181 51.57 -1.03 11.00
C HIS A 181 52.70 -0.97 12.05
N PRO A 182 52.56 -1.62 13.23
CA PRO A 182 53.28 -2.90 13.36
C PRO A 182 52.61 -3.99 14.26
N SER A 183 52.93 -5.25 13.92
CA SER A 183 53.16 -6.45 14.76
C SER A 183 52.26 -6.86 15.94
N MET A 184 52.01 -8.18 16.00
CA MET A 184 51.38 -8.95 17.07
C MET A 184 52.11 -8.89 18.43
N GLY A 185 51.35 -9.20 19.50
CA GLY A 185 51.86 -9.74 20.76
C GLY A 185 50.83 -10.70 21.38
N SER A 186 51.26 -11.91 21.75
CA SER A 186 50.41 -12.94 22.39
C SER A 186 50.56 -12.94 23.91
N LEU A 187 49.54 -13.39 24.65
CA LEU A 187 49.71 -14.29 25.81
C LEU A 187 48.37 -14.88 26.31
N THR A 188 48.43 -15.84 27.22
CA THR A 188 47.35 -16.80 27.54
C THR A 188 46.72 -16.64 28.93
N CYS A 189 45.56 -17.28 29.10
CA CYS A 189 44.72 -17.33 30.31
C CYS A 189 45.43 -17.83 31.59
N SER A 190 45.05 -17.26 32.74
CA SER A 190 44.98 -17.97 34.03
C SER A 190 43.90 -17.38 34.96
N GLN A 191 43.44 -18.18 35.92
CA GLN A 191 42.27 -17.99 36.81
C GLN A 191 42.59 -17.10 38.04
N PHE A 192 41.57 -16.56 38.74
CA PHE A 192 41.24 -16.93 40.16
C PHE A 192 40.02 -16.17 40.78
N GLN A 193 39.17 -16.93 41.49
CA GLN A 193 38.33 -16.64 42.70
C GLN A 193 37.52 -15.33 42.93
N GLY A 194 36.36 -15.48 43.61
CA GLY A 194 35.58 -14.41 44.30
C GLY A 194 35.95 -14.30 45.81
N PRO A 195 35.04 -13.94 46.77
CA PRO A 195 33.57 -13.85 46.71
C PRO A 195 32.89 -12.68 47.53
N ARG A 196 31.54 -12.74 47.71
CA ARG A 196 30.68 -12.27 48.85
C ARG A 196 29.50 -11.32 48.51
N HIS A 197 28.42 -11.44 49.30
CA HIS A 197 27.19 -10.62 49.32
C HIS A 197 27.35 -9.30 50.10
N PRO A 198 26.38 -8.36 50.00
CA PRO A 198 25.45 -8.15 51.13
C PRO A 198 23.95 -8.05 50.73
N THR A 199 23.11 -7.58 51.67
CA THR A 199 21.63 -7.72 51.74
C THR A 199 20.84 -6.43 51.45
N ALA A 200 19.50 -6.54 51.31
CA ALA A 200 18.56 -5.44 51.04
C ALA A 200 17.70 -5.03 52.26
N PRO A 201 17.13 -3.79 52.26
CA PRO A 201 15.97 -3.40 53.07
C PRO A 201 14.73 -2.95 52.23
N PRO A 202 13.51 -2.85 52.81
CA PRO A 202 12.26 -2.59 52.08
C PRO A 202 11.73 -1.13 52.15
N CYS A 203 10.69 -0.83 51.34
CA CYS A 203 9.97 0.45 51.33
C CYS A 203 8.57 0.35 51.97
N PRO A 204 8.07 1.39 52.68
CA PRO A 204 6.66 1.55 53.05
C PRO A 204 5.91 2.57 52.16
N ALA A 205 4.59 2.56 52.21
CA ALA A 205 3.69 3.57 51.62
C ALA A 205 2.98 4.39 52.71
N PRO A 206 2.34 5.53 52.37
CA PRO A 206 1.31 6.13 53.21
C PRO A 206 -0.04 6.34 52.49
N GLU A 207 -1.10 6.50 53.28
CA GLU A 207 -2.48 6.81 52.85
C GLU A 207 -2.78 8.33 52.92
N GLY A 208 -4.05 8.73 52.76
CA GLY A 208 -4.53 10.13 52.89
C GLY A 208 -4.67 10.63 54.34
N PRO A 209 -5.48 11.67 54.67
CA PRO A 209 -6.78 12.00 54.04
C PRO A 209 -7.07 13.52 53.85
N TRP A 210 -8.36 13.89 53.88
CA TRP A 210 -8.94 15.20 53.53
C TRP A 210 -8.94 16.26 54.66
N GLY A 211 -9.08 17.55 54.29
CA GLY A 211 -9.46 18.63 55.22
C GLY A 211 -9.88 19.95 54.52
N HIS A 212 -11.08 20.47 54.84
CA HIS A 212 -11.54 21.82 54.47
C HIS A 212 -11.33 22.81 55.65
N ILE A 213 -11.28 24.13 55.39
CA ILE A 213 -12.14 25.17 56.04
C ILE A 213 -11.91 26.59 55.48
N GLN A 214 -12.88 27.47 55.74
CA GLN A 214 -13.08 28.88 55.34
C GLN A 214 -12.05 29.86 56.00
N GLY A 215 -11.92 31.16 55.67
CA GLY A 215 -12.59 32.05 54.69
C GLY A 215 -12.55 33.54 55.11
N ARG A 216 -13.29 34.41 54.40
CA ARG A 216 -13.43 35.91 54.54
C ARG A 216 -12.22 36.74 54.05
N ASP A 217 -12.31 37.91 53.39
CA ASP A 217 -13.33 38.80 52.75
C ASP A 217 -13.06 40.28 53.14
N ARG A 218 -13.30 41.22 52.19
CA ARG A 218 -13.24 42.71 52.26
C ARG A 218 -11.85 43.38 52.26
N GLY A 219 -11.61 44.48 51.51
CA GLY A 219 -12.44 45.13 50.48
C GLY A 219 -11.91 46.52 50.02
N LEU A 220 -12.61 47.16 49.06
CA LEU A 220 -12.36 48.53 48.49
C LEU A 220 -11.12 48.65 47.55
N THR A 221 -11.06 49.42 46.44
CA THR A 221 -12.05 50.28 45.72
C THR A 221 -11.67 50.52 44.24
N SER A 222 -12.67 50.88 43.40
CA SER A 222 -12.62 51.74 42.19
C SER A 222 -11.74 51.41 40.93
N HIS A 223 -12.44 51.00 39.86
CA HIS A 223 -12.34 51.44 38.45
C HIS A 223 -11.20 51.02 37.47
N SER A 224 -11.62 50.87 36.20
CA SER A 224 -10.87 50.84 34.92
C SER A 224 -10.09 49.57 34.54
N VAL A 225 -10.70 48.77 33.67
CA VAL A 225 -10.14 47.58 32.97
C VAL A 225 -8.98 47.98 32.03
N PRO A 226 -7.84 47.26 32.08
CA PRO A 226 -7.47 46.40 30.94
C PRO A 226 -7.78 44.91 31.17
N ALA A 227 -7.84 44.14 30.08
CA ALA A 227 -8.29 42.74 30.11
C ALA A 227 -7.33 41.82 30.90
N LEU A 228 -7.86 41.18 31.94
CA LEU A 228 -7.10 40.24 32.76
C LEU A 228 -7.04 38.87 32.07
N THR A 229 -5.83 38.33 31.97
CA THR A 229 -5.47 37.02 31.41
C THR A 229 -6.46 35.92 31.81
N GLN A 230 -7.28 35.45 30.88
CA GLN A 230 -8.03 34.22 31.09
C GLN A 230 -7.07 33.03 31.14
N PHE A 231 -6.96 32.40 32.31
CA PHE A 231 -6.42 31.05 32.42
C PHE A 231 -7.26 30.13 31.54
N ARG A 232 -6.67 29.71 30.41
CA ARG A 232 -7.34 28.84 29.44
C ARG A 232 -7.44 27.45 30.05
N MET A 233 -8.63 27.09 30.52
CA MET A 233 -8.91 25.73 31.04
C MET A 233 -8.47 24.68 30.00
N ALA A 234 -7.73 23.67 30.44
CA ALA A 234 -7.31 22.57 29.58
C ALA A 234 -8.55 21.81 29.09
N GLY A 235 -8.82 21.92 27.80
CA GLY A 235 -10.09 21.47 27.20
C GLY A 235 -10.10 21.46 25.68
N GLN A 236 -8.94 21.26 25.05
CA GLN A 236 -8.88 20.98 23.62
C GLN A 236 -9.25 19.51 23.39
N ALA A 237 -10.33 19.28 22.63
CA ALA A 237 -10.62 17.96 22.08
C ALA A 237 -9.50 17.55 21.10
N PRO A 238 -9.12 16.26 21.03
CA PRO A 238 -8.01 15.83 20.18
C PRO A 238 -8.30 16.11 18.70
N VAL A 239 -7.39 16.88 18.10
CA VAL A 239 -7.35 17.23 16.66
C VAL A 239 -7.23 15.94 15.84
N PRO A 240 -7.94 15.81 14.69
CA PRO A 240 -8.07 14.55 13.97
C PRO A 240 -6.76 13.99 13.41
N SER A 241 -6.74 12.66 13.27
CA SER A 241 -5.62 11.89 12.72
C SER A 241 -6.11 10.73 11.86
N SER A 242 -5.58 10.64 10.64
CA SER A 242 -6.22 9.87 9.55
C SER A 242 -5.38 9.92 8.26
N CYS A 243 -5.37 8.82 7.52
CA CYS A 243 -4.71 8.57 6.23
C CYS A 243 -5.63 8.90 5.02
N ASP A 244 -5.06 8.96 3.81
CA ASP A 244 -5.82 9.00 2.54
C ASP A 244 -5.10 8.23 1.41
N CYS A 245 -5.85 7.48 0.59
CA CYS A 245 -5.41 6.91 -0.68
C CYS A 245 -6.14 7.55 -1.88
N PHE A 246 -5.46 7.62 -3.01
CA PHE A 246 -5.94 8.18 -4.28
C PHE A 246 -5.60 7.25 -5.44
N VAL A 247 -6.52 7.10 -6.40
CA VAL A 247 -6.23 6.52 -7.71
C VAL A 247 -6.91 7.31 -8.82
N ALA A 248 -6.19 7.46 -9.93
CA ALA A 248 -6.70 7.97 -11.20
C ALA A 248 -6.38 6.99 -12.32
N LEU A 249 -7.33 6.81 -13.23
CA LEU A 249 -7.26 5.95 -14.40
C LEU A 249 -7.67 6.77 -15.63
N PRO A 250 -7.28 6.37 -16.85
CA PRO A 250 -7.82 6.99 -18.06
C PRO A 250 -9.35 6.89 -18.07
N PRO A 251 -10.10 7.96 -18.43
CA PRO A 251 -9.62 9.18 -19.10
C PRO A 251 -9.25 10.35 -18.16
N HIS A 252 -9.13 10.15 -16.83
CA HIS A 252 -8.78 11.25 -15.92
C HIS A 252 -7.27 11.56 -15.85
N THR A 253 -6.41 10.63 -16.28
CA THR A 253 -4.95 10.78 -16.30
C THR A 253 -4.45 11.39 -17.61
N ALA A 254 -3.39 12.20 -17.55
CA ALA A 254 -2.80 12.86 -18.72
C ALA A 254 -2.11 11.88 -19.70
N SER A 255 -1.88 10.64 -19.29
CA SER A 255 -1.25 9.57 -20.05
C SER A 255 -2.05 8.25 -19.90
N PRO A 256 -1.85 7.24 -20.77
CA PRO A 256 -2.50 5.93 -20.67
C PRO A 256 -1.85 5.07 -19.56
N ALA A 257 -1.89 5.57 -18.33
CA ALA A 257 -1.36 4.92 -17.13
C ALA A 257 -2.37 5.06 -15.98
N VAL A 258 -2.40 4.09 -15.07
CA VAL A 258 -3.04 4.27 -13.76
C VAL A 258 -2.05 4.99 -12.85
N ILE A 259 -2.52 5.94 -12.05
CA ILE A 259 -1.70 6.71 -11.11
C ILE A 259 -2.29 6.55 -9.71
N PHE A 260 -1.48 6.05 -8.79
CA PHE A 260 -1.83 5.75 -7.40
C PHE A 260 -1.08 6.68 -6.45
N GLY A 261 -1.65 7.01 -5.30
CA GLY A 261 -0.97 7.76 -4.24
C GLY A 261 -1.53 7.49 -2.85
N LYS A 262 -0.70 7.57 -1.80
CA LYS A 262 -1.11 7.31 -0.41
C LYS A 262 -0.31 8.13 0.59
N ASN A 263 -1.01 8.74 1.55
CA ASN A 263 -0.45 9.33 2.77
C ASN A 263 -0.71 8.39 3.96
N ALA A 264 0.36 8.05 4.68
CA ALA A 264 0.29 7.13 5.81
C ALA A 264 0.50 7.89 7.13
N ASP A 265 -0.61 8.26 7.75
CA ASP A 265 -0.69 9.15 8.89
C ASP A 265 -0.68 8.38 10.21
N ARG A 266 0.42 8.54 10.92
CA ARG A 266 0.85 7.70 12.04
C ARG A 266 1.20 8.58 13.25
N PRO A 267 1.39 8.02 14.46
CA PRO A 267 1.76 8.82 15.63
C PRO A 267 3.04 9.64 15.34
N ARG A 268 3.14 10.88 15.83
CA ARG A 268 4.15 11.87 15.42
C ARG A 268 5.61 11.36 15.42
N HIS A 269 5.95 10.40 16.28
CA HIS A 269 7.29 9.84 16.44
C HIS A 269 7.46 8.43 15.85
N GLU A 270 6.42 7.86 15.24
CA GLU A 270 6.49 6.54 14.61
C GLU A 270 7.19 6.64 13.24
N VAL A 271 8.25 5.85 13.07
CA VAL A 271 9.13 5.90 11.91
C VAL A 271 8.69 4.89 10.87
N GLN A 272 8.64 5.27 9.58
CA GLN A 272 8.49 4.32 8.48
C GLN A 272 9.82 4.00 7.81
N GLU A 273 10.01 2.73 7.47
CA GLU A 273 11.07 2.24 6.58
C GLU A 273 10.56 2.16 5.14
N ILE A 274 11.45 2.37 4.16
CA ILE A 274 11.23 1.85 2.79
C ILE A 274 12.04 0.58 2.62
N VAL A 275 11.37 -0.54 2.31
CA VAL A 275 11.98 -1.87 2.26
C VAL A 275 11.65 -2.56 0.94
N TYR A 276 12.68 -2.88 0.16
CA TYR A 276 12.59 -3.85 -0.93
C TYR A 276 12.77 -5.27 -0.39
N VAL A 277 11.91 -6.18 -0.81
CA VAL A 277 11.99 -7.63 -0.55
C VAL A 277 11.95 -8.34 -1.91
N PRO A 278 12.95 -9.18 -2.26
CA PRO A 278 12.96 -9.89 -3.54
C PRO A 278 11.91 -11.02 -3.58
N ALA A 279 11.49 -11.37 -4.79
CA ALA A 279 10.65 -12.54 -5.06
C ALA A 279 11.29 -13.82 -4.51
N ALA A 280 10.49 -14.71 -3.94
CA ALA A 280 10.97 -15.95 -3.32
C ALA A 280 10.16 -17.18 -3.75
N THR A 281 10.72 -18.35 -3.47
CA THR A 281 10.02 -19.64 -3.56
C THR A 281 10.22 -20.38 -2.26
N HIS A 282 9.12 -20.82 -1.67
CA HIS A 282 9.02 -21.47 -0.37
C HIS A 282 8.66 -22.95 -0.53
N ARG A 283 8.92 -23.75 0.50
CA ARG A 283 8.57 -25.18 0.51
C ARG A 283 7.10 -25.35 0.92
N PRO A 284 6.41 -26.39 0.45
CA PRO A 284 5.08 -26.74 0.96
C PRO A 284 5.13 -26.98 2.48
N GLY A 285 4.32 -26.25 3.23
CA GLY A 285 4.32 -26.28 4.70
C GLY A 285 5.32 -25.33 5.38
N ASP A 286 6.06 -24.50 4.62
CA ASP A 286 6.74 -23.32 5.20
C ASP A 286 5.69 -22.35 5.79
N LYS A 287 6.12 -21.57 6.78
CA LYS A 287 5.30 -20.56 7.45
C LYS A 287 5.94 -19.19 7.44
N VAL A 288 5.14 -18.16 7.68
CA VAL A 288 5.58 -16.77 7.82
C VAL A 288 5.02 -16.16 9.11
N GLN A 289 5.91 -15.57 9.90
CA GLN A 289 5.55 -14.75 11.06
C GLN A 289 5.19 -13.34 10.56
N CYS A 290 3.91 -12.98 10.64
CA CYS A 290 3.39 -11.63 10.43
C CYS A 290 3.58 -10.78 11.70
N THR A 291 2.91 -9.63 11.84
CA THR A 291 3.15 -8.75 12.99
C THR A 291 2.82 -9.44 14.32
N TYR A 292 1.72 -10.18 14.36
CA TYR A 292 1.32 -10.96 15.54
C TYR A 292 1.20 -12.47 15.27
N LEU A 293 0.45 -12.87 14.25
CA LEU A 293 0.25 -14.29 13.93
C LEU A 293 1.39 -14.91 13.11
N GLU A 294 1.62 -16.20 13.33
CA GLU A 294 2.30 -17.09 12.38
C GLU A 294 1.24 -17.73 11.46
N ILE A 295 1.40 -17.65 10.14
CA ILE A 295 0.46 -18.21 9.15
C ILE A 295 1.18 -19.08 8.10
N GLU A 296 0.41 -19.85 7.34
CA GLU A 296 0.93 -20.65 6.22
C GLU A 296 1.52 -19.74 5.14
N GLN A 297 2.71 -20.07 4.65
CA GLN A 297 3.37 -19.32 3.59
C GLN A 297 2.89 -19.78 2.19
N ALA A 298 2.86 -18.86 1.23
CA ALA A 298 2.62 -19.19 -0.16
C ALA A 298 3.89 -19.77 -0.81
N GLU A 299 3.75 -20.79 -1.67
CA GLU A 299 4.90 -21.43 -2.34
C GLU A 299 5.75 -20.46 -3.17
N ARG A 300 5.17 -19.32 -3.59
CA ARG A 300 5.86 -18.25 -4.32
C ARG A 300 5.42 -16.91 -3.75
N THR A 301 6.33 -15.94 -3.77
CA THR A 301 6.02 -14.53 -3.51
C THR A 301 6.62 -13.63 -4.57
N HIS A 302 5.91 -12.56 -4.89
CA HIS A 302 6.38 -11.46 -5.73
C HIS A 302 7.45 -10.62 -5.02
N ALA A 303 8.31 -9.96 -5.79
CA ALA A 303 9.17 -8.92 -5.24
C ALA A 303 8.31 -7.70 -4.92
N VAL A 304 8.54 -7.10 -3.74
CA VAL A 304 7.75 -5.97 -3.24
C VAL A 304 8.64 -4.82 -2.79
N VAL A 305 8.14 -3.59 -2.92
CA VAL A 305 8.69 -2.40 -2.28
C VAL A 305 7.61 -1.81 -1.36
N LEU A 306 7.94 -1.66 -0.08
CA LEU A 306 6.99 -1.40 1.00
C LEU A 306 7.37 -0.14 1.76
N SER A 307 6.38 0.70 2.09
CA SER A 307 6.50 1.70 3.16
C SER A 307 5.79 1.16 4.40
N ARG A 308 6.53 0.97 5.50
CA ARG A 308 6.03 0.28 6.69
C ARG A 308 6.53 0.90 7.99
N PRO A 309 5.69 1.02 9.04
CA PRO A 309 6.17 1.35 10.38
C PRO A 309 7.22 0.36 10.86
N ALA A 310 8.32 0.89 11.42
CA ALA A 310 9.53 0.16 11.77
C ALA A 310 9.40 -0.91 12.87
N TRP A 311 8.19 -1.09 13.43
CA TRP A 311 7.88 -2.07 14.47
C TRP A 311 7.04 -3.25 13.97
N LEU A 312 6.25 -3.09 12.90
CA LEU A 312 5.30 -4.09 12.40
C LEU A 312 5.83 -4.80 11.13
N TRP A 313 5.47 -6.06 10.91
CA TRP A 313 5.96 -6.87 9.78
C TRP A 313 5.34 -6.49 8.43
N GLY A 314 4.07 -6.09 8.46
CA GLY A 314 3.30 -5.66 7.28
C GLY A 314 3.74 -4.33 6.67
N ALA A 315 2.85 -3.67 5.95
CA ALA A 315 3.07 -2.36 5.34
C ALA A 315 1.84 -1.45 5.36
N GLU A 316 2.05 -0.14 5.40
CA GLU A 316 0.99 0.87 5.23
C GLU A 316 0.65 1.09 3.74
N MET A 317 1.60 0.80 2.87
CA MET A 317 1.47 0.87 1.41
C MET A 317 2.66 0.17 0.74
N GLY A 318 2.49 -0.19 -0.53
CA GLY A 318 3.59 -0.68 -1.34
C GLY A 318 3.17 -1.04 -2.76
N ALA A 319 4.14 -1.53 -3.51
CA ALA A 319 3.95 -2.06 -4.86
C ALA A 319 4.69 -3.39 -5.05
N ASN A 320 4.34 -4.14 -6.10
CA ASN A 320 5.03 -5.37 -6.50
C ASN A 320 5.53 -5.37 -7.94
N ASP A 321 6.38 -6.35 -8.27
CA ASP A 321 7.01 -6.51 -9.60
C ASP A 321 6.02 -6.70 -10.77
N CYS A 322 4.79 -7.13 -10.50
CA CYS A 322 3.73 -7.26 -11.49
C CYS A 322 3.00 -5.92 -11.77
N GLY A 323 3.31 -4.86 -11.01
CA GLY A 323 2.70 -3.55 -11.16
C GLY A 323 1.38 -3.39 -10.39
N VAL A 324 1.18 -4.16 -9.33
CA VAL A 324 0.10 -3.93 -8.35
C VAL A 324 0.58 -2.90 -7.31
N CYS A 325 -0.28 -1.98 -6.91
CA CYS A 325 -0.13 -1.12 -5.73
C CYS A 325 -1.27 -1.37 -4.74
N VAL A 326 -0.97 -1.30 -3.44
CA VAL A 326 -1.96 -1.41 -2.36
C VAL A 326 -1.63 -0.39 -1.26
N GLY A 327 -2.66 0.23 -0.70
CA GLY A 327 -2.62 1.04 0.52
C GLY A 327 -3.88 0.83 1.37
N ASN A 328 -3.83 1.22 2.65
CA ASN A 328 -4.94 1.03 3.59
C ASN A 328 -5.17 2.19 4.57
N GLU A 329 -6.37 2.23 5.15
CA GLU A 329 -6.77 3.14 6.22
C GLU A 329 -7.56 2.40 7.30
N GLY A 330 -7.45 2.86 8.56
CA GLY A 330 -8.23 2.35 9.68
C GLY A 330 -9.64 2.95 9.73
N VAL A 331 -10.68 2.12 9.84
CA VAL A 331 -12.09 2.50 9.92
C VAL A 331 -12.77 1.88 11.14
N TRP A 332 -13.81 2.54 11.64
CA TRP A 332 -14.62 2.03 12.76
C TRP A 332 -16.06 1.80 12.28
N THR A 333 -16.60 0.63 12.62
CA THR A 333 -17.83 0.07 12.03
C THR A 333 -18.80 -0.39 13.11
N ARG A 334 -20.05 -0.71 12.76
CA ARG A 334 -21.01 -1.34 13.69
C ARG A 334 -20.62 -2.75 14.14
N GLU A 335 -19.77 -3.46 13.39
CA GLU A 335 -19.18 -4.72 13.85
C GLU A 335 -18.15 -4.46 14.97
N PRO A 336 -18.13 -5.28 16.05
CA PRO A 336 -17.14 -5.18 17.12
C PRO A 336 -15.70 -5.35 16.63
N LEU A 337 -14.79 -4.61 17.27
CA LEU A 337 -13.36 -4.61 16.95
C LEU A 337 -12.66 -5.81 17.62
N GLY A 338 -11.66 -6.38 16.95
CA GLY A 338 -10.81 -7.43 17.52
C GLY A 338 -9.68 -6.85 18.39
N GLU A 339 -9.81 -6.90 19.71
CA GLU A 339 -8.70 -6.59 20.64
C GLU A 339 -7.66 -7.71 20.71
N ALA A 340 -8.09 -8.97 20.50
CA ALA A 340 -7.19 -10.11 20.41
C ALA A 340 -6.29 -10.01 19.16
N GLU A 341 -5.04 -10.41 19.31
CA GLU A 341 -4.05 -10.43 18.25
C GLU A 341 -4.47 -11.32 17.07
N ALA A 342 -4.56 -10.71 15.88
CA ALA A 342 -4.82 -11.39 14.62
C ALA A 342 -3.91 -10.81 13.51
N LEU A 343 -4.28 -10.94 12.24
CA LEU A 343 -3.62 -10.17 11.18
C LEU A 343 -3.99 -8.68 11.31
N LEU A 344 -3.01 -7.79 11.19
CA LEU A 344 -3.29 -6.37 11.01
C LEU A 344 -3.68 -6.08 9.55
N GLY A 345 -4.42 -5.00 9.31
CA GLY A 345 -4.63 -4.52 7.93
C GLY A 345 -3.31 -4.30 7.19
N MET A 346 -2.26 -3.86 7.88
CA MET A 346 -0.93 -3.71 7.32
C MET A 346 -0.28 -5.06 6.96
N ASP A 347 -0.56 -6.13 7.70
CA ASP A 347 -0.14 -7.48 7.31
C ASP A 347 -0.87 -7.91 6.03
N LEU A 348 -2.18 -7.62 5.94
CA LEU A 348 -3.00 -7.90 4.76
C LEU A 348 -2.53 -7.12 3.51
N VAL A 349 -2.17 -5.84 3.63
CA VAL A 349 -1.54 -5.05 2.53
C VAL A 349 -0.32 -5.78 1.98
N ARG A 350 0.60 -6.19 2.87
CA ARG A 350 1.83 -6.87 2.47
C ARG A 350 1.56 -8.24 1.87
N LEU A 351 0.68 -9.04 2.48
CA LEU A 351 0.35 -10.38 1.99
C LEU A 351 -0.37 -10.32 0.63
N GLY A 352 -1.21 -9.31 0.39
CA GLY A 352 -1.82 -9.05 -0.92
C GLY A 352 -0.78 -8.74 -1.99
N LEU A 353 0.17 -7.84 -1.70
CA LEU A 353 1.28 -7.50 -2.60
C LEU A 353 2.24 -8.67 -2.87
N GLU A 354 2.57 -9.46 -1.84
CA GLU A 354 3.46 -10.61 -1.98
C GLU A 354 2.81 -11.78 -2.74
N ARG A 355 1.48 -11.89 -2.80
CA ARG A 355 0.79 -13.11 -3.28
C ARG A 355 -0.20 -12.91 -4.45
N GLY A 356 -0.43 -11.68 -4.94
CA GLY A 356 -1.32 -11.40 -6.08
C GLY A 356 -0.63 -10.62 -7.20
N GLY A 357 -0.75 -11.10 -8.45
CA GLY A 357 -0.19 -10.48 -9.65
C GLY A 357 -1.08 -9.41 -10.29
N SER A 358 -2.31 -9.23 -9.79
CA SER A 358 -3.25 -8.16 -10.19
C SER A 358 -3.95 -7.55 -8.97
N ALA A 359 -4.58 -6.38 -9.11
CA ALA A 359 -5.38 -5.77 -8.04
C ALA A 359 -6.57 -6.67 -7.65
N ARG A 360 -7.09 -7.45 -8.62
CA ARG A 360 -8.14 -8.44 -8.39
C ARG A 360 -7.65 -9.62 -7.54
N GLU A 361 -6.49 -10.19 -7.86
CA GLU A 361 -5.89 -11.29 -7.10
C GLU A 361 -5.48 -10.85 -5.69
N ALA A 362 -4.92 -9.65 -5.54
CA ALA A 362 -4.56 -9.10 -4.23
C ALA A 362 -5.80 -8.91 -3.33
N LEU A 363 -6.97 -8.53 -3.90
CA LEU A 363 -8.25 -8.50 -3.19
C LEU A 363 -8.72 -9.89 -2.77
N GLU A 364 -8.59 -10.90 -3.65
CA GLU A 364 -8.97 -12.29 -3.34
C GLU A 364 -8.05 -12.89 -2.27
N VAL A 365 -6.76 -12.57 -2.27
CA VAL A 365 -5.81 -12.90 -1.20
C VAL A 365 -6.23 -12.26 0.13
N ILE A 366 -6.45 -10.95 0.16
CA ILE A 366 -6.81 -10.23 1.40
C ILE A 366 -8.12 -10.76 1.98
N THR A 367 -9.15 -10.97 1.16
CA THR A 367 -10.45 -11.46 1.61
C THR A 367 -10.43 -12.91 2.07
N ALA A 368 -9.64 -13.79 1.43
CA ALA A 368 -9.44 -15.16 1.89
C ALA A 368 -8.65 -15.24 3.22
N LEU A 369 -7.64 -14.39 3.41
CA LEU A 369 -6.89 -14.28 4.65
C LEU A 369 -7.75 -13.71 5.79
N LEU A 370 -8.58 -12.70 5.51
CA LEU A 370 -9.51 -12.11 6.46
C LEU A 370 -10.54 -13.13 6.97
N GLU A 371 -11.09 -13.99 6.12
CA GLU A 371 -12.03 -15.03 6.55
C GLU A 371 -11.34 -16.14 7.36
N ARG A 372 -10.10 -16.51 7.00
CA ARG A 372 -9.35 -17.60 7.66
C ARG A 372 -8.72 -17.19 8.99
N TYR A 373 -8.23 -15.96 9.11
CA TYR A 373 -7.42 -15.50 10.25
C TYR A 373 -8.00 -14.28 11.00
N GLY A 374 -9.03 -13.63 10.45
CA GLY A 374 -9.62 -12.42 11.02
C GLY A 374 -8.72 -11.17 10.89
N GLN A 375 -9.14 -10.10 11.55
CA GLN A 375 -8.34 -8.88 11.74
C GLN A 375 -8.48 -8.36 13.19
N GLY A 376 -7.40 -7.83 13.76
CA GLY A 376 -7.39 -7.42 15.17
C GLY A 376 -5.99 -7.34 15.80
N GLY A 377 -5.94 -6.83 17.03
CA GLY A 377 -4.72 -6.46 17.75
C GLY A 377 -4.37 -4.98 17.60
N SER A 378 -3.44 -4.46 18.42
CA SER A 378 -3.12 -3.03 18.40
C SER A 378 -2.47 -2.60 17.10
N CYS A 379 -2.94 -1.52 16.49
CA CYS A 379 -2.34 -0.92 15.30
C CYS A 379 -1.28 0.14 15.64
N LYS A 380 -0.79 0.20 16.89
CA LYS A 380 0.13 1.23 17.43
C LYS A 380 1.13 0.63 18.43
N GLU A 381 2.38 1.13 18.40
CA GLU A 381 3.47 0.75 19.33
C GLU A 381 3.32 1.39 20.72
N GLU A 382 2.20 1.15 21.42
CA GLU A 382 1.93 1.66 22.77
C GLU A 382 1.21 0.61 23.64
N PRO A 383 1.32 0.67 25.00
CA PRO A 383 0.59 -0.22 25.91
C PRO A 383 -0.93 -0.16 25.82
N VAL A 384 -1.49 0.98 25.36
CA VAL A 384 -2.94 1.17 25.22
C VAL A 384 -3.36 0.73 23.81
N PRO A 385 -4.23 -0.31 23.66
CA PRO A 385 -4.59 -0.83 22.35
C PRO A 385 -5.26 0.21 21.45
N PHE A 386 -4.78 0.34 20.21
CA PHE A 386 -5.38 1.19 19.18
C PHE A 386 -5.94 0.32 18.05
N VAL A 387 -7.18 -0.13 18.20
CA VAL A 387 -7.81 -1.12 17.31
C VAL A 387 -8.75 -0.49 16.29
N TYR A 388 -8.80 -1.06 15.07
CA TYR A 388 -9.72 -0.68 13.98
C TYR A 388 -9.96 -1.85 13.02
N HIS A 389 -10.95 -1.69 12.12
CA HIS A 389 -11.03 -2.47 10.88
C HIS A 389 -10.37 -1.69 9.73
N ASN A 390 -10.30 -2.25 8.52
CA ASN A 390 -9.63 -1.58 7.40
C ASN A 390 -10.51 -1.34 6.17
N THR A 391 -10.20 -0.23 5.49
CA THR A 391 -10.44 -0.07 4.06
C THR A 391 -9.10 -0.14 3.33
N PHE A 392 -9.15 -0.55 2.06
CA PHE A 392 -7.99 -0.74 1.19
C PHE A 392 -8.28 -0.17 -0.20
N LEU A 393 -7.27 0.49 -0.79
CA LEU A 393 -7.25 0.81 -2.22
C LEU A 393 -6.19 -0.06 -2.90
N LEU A 394 -6.63 -0.89 -3.83
CA LEU A 394 -5.78 -1.73 -4.67
C LEU A 394 -5.83 -1.19 -6.10
N ALA A 395 -4.70 -1.18 -6.81
CA ALA A 395 -4.63 -0.72 -8.20
C ALA A 395 -3.62 -1.54 -9.00
N ASP A 396 -3.88 -1.74 -10.29
CA ASP A 396 -2.92 -2.27 -11.27
C ASP A 396 -2.91 -1.39 -12.52
N ARG A 397 -2.23 -1.84 -13.58
CA ARG A 397 -2.11 -1.13 -14.87
C ARG A 397 -3.46 -0.90 -15.56
N THR A 398 -4.52 -1.61 -15.19
CA THR A 398 -5.80 -1.65 -15.92
C THR A 398 -7.00 -1.20 -15.10
N GLU A 399 -7.02 -1.49 -13.80
CA GLU A 399 -8.16 -1.27 -12.91
C GLU A 399 -7.75 -0.98 -11.46
N ALA A 400 -8.72 -0.58 -10.65
CA ALA A 400 -8.56 -0.44 -9.21
C ALA A 400 -9.77 -0.97 -8.45
N TRP A 401 -9.58 -1.32 -7.18
CA TRP A 401 -10.60 -1.83 -6.28
C TRP A 401 -10.55 -1.07 -4.95
N VAL A 402 -11.72 -0.63 -4.48
CA VAL A 402 -11.91 -0.28 -3.08
C VAL A 402 -12.45 -1.53 -2.38
N LEU A 403 -11.82 -1.94 -1.28
CA LEU A 403 -12.28 -3.04 -0.42
C LEU A 403 -12.48 -2.50 0.99
N GLU A 404 -13.71 -2.52 1.50
CA GLU A 404 -14.04 -2.04 2.85
C GLU A 404 -14.50 -3.21 3.74
N THR A 405 -14.03 -3.23 4.98
CA THR A 405 -14.22 -4.37 5.90
C THR A 405 -14.89 -3.97 7.22
N ALA A 406 -15.64 -4.90 7.80
CA ALA A 406 -16.31 -4.80 9.08
C ALA A 406 -16.23 -6.19 9.78
N GLY A 407 -15.28 -6.37 10.69
CA GLY A 407 -14.95 -7.70 11.22
C GLY A 407 -14.45 -8.60 10.09
N ARG A 408 -15.05 -9.79 9.90
CA ARG A 408 -14.79 -10.65 8.73
C ARG A 408 -15.56 -10.26 7.47
N TYR A 409 -16.63 -9.47 7.62
CA TYR A 409 -17.51 -9.10 6.51
C TYR A 409 -16.86 -7.98 5.69
N TRP A 410 -17.13 -7.96 4.38
CA TRP A 410 -16.55 -6.98 3.48
C TRP A 410 -17.43 -6.75 2.25
N ALA A 411 -17.26 -5.59 1.64
CA ALA A 411 -17.80 -5.23 0.32
C ALA A 411 -16.68 -4.61 -0.53
N ALA A 412 -16.78 -4.73 -1.85
CA ALA A 412 -15.78 -4.22 -2.77
C ALA A 412 -16.39 -3.55 -4.02
N GLN A 413 -15.86 -2.39 -4.38
CA GLN A 413 -16.24 -1.60 -5.56
C GLN A 413 -15.12 -1.67 -6.61
N ARG A 414 -15.46 -1.87 -7.89
CA ARG A 414 -14.51 -1.97 -9.01
C ARG A 414 -14.48 -0.67 -9.81
N ILE A 415 -13.31 -0.03 -9.88
CA ILE A 415 -13.05 1.19 -10.63
C ILE A 415 -12.28 0.84 -11.91
N ARG A 416 -12.80 1.19 -13.09
CA ARG A 416 -12.14 0.92 -14.39
C ARG A 416 -11.68 2.17 -15.14
N GLU A 417 -12.22 3.33 -14.77
CA GLU A 417 -11.98 4.62 -15.39
C GLU A 417 -12.26 5.74 -14.37
N GLY A 418 -11.86 6.97 -14.70
CA GLY A 418 -12.07 8.12 -13.83
C GLY A 418 -11.09 8.19 -12.67
N SER A 419 -11.51 8.70 -11.51
CA SER A 419 -10.69 8.77 -10.30
C SER A 419 -11.50 8.54 -9.04
N ARG A 420 -10.85 7.98 -8.01
CA ARG A 420 -11.42 7.59 -6.72
C ARG A 420 -10.40 7.84 -5.62
N ASN A 421 -10.82 8.44 -4.53
CA ASN A 421 -10.09 8.46 -3.27
C ASN A 421 -10.83 7.64 -2.21
N ILE A 422 -10.10 7.28 -1.15
CA ILE A 422 -10.64 6.81 0.13
C ILE A 422 -9.88 7.49 1.28
N SER A 423 -10.46 7.36 2.47
CA SER A 423 -10.09 8.02 3.71
C SER A 423 -10.52 7.11 4.88
N ASN A 424 -10.29 7.49 6.13
CA ASN A 424 -10.76 6.76 7.33
C ASN A 424 -12.30 6.82 7.55
N GLN A 425 -13.09 6.40 6.56
CA GLN A 425 -14.53 6.17 6.65
C GLN A 425 -14.96 5.09 5.65
N LEU A 426 -16.15 4.51 5.84
CA LEU A 426 -16.77 3.70 4.79
C LEU A 426 -17.32 4.60 3.69
N SER A 427 -17.23 4.15 2.44
CA SER A 427 -17.52 4.93 1.23
C SER A 427 -18.12 4.12 0.09
N ILE A 428 -18.16 2.78 0.17
CA ILE A 428 -18.84 1.93 -0.82
C ILE A 428 -20.35 2.11 -0.67
N GLY A 429 -21.00 2.52 -1.76
CA GLY A 429 -22.45 2.71 -1.82
C GLY A 429 -23.20 1.39 -2.07
N SER A 430 -24.11 1.41 -3.05
CA SER A 430 -24.79 0.22 -3.57
C SER A 430 -24.08 -0.41 -4.78
N ASP A 431 -23.14 0.30 -5.40
CA ASP A 431 -22.23 -0.20 -6.44
C ASP A 431 -21.19 -1.17 -5.83
N ILE A 432 -21.65 -2.40 -5.61
CA ILE A 432 -20.90 -3.50 -5.01
C ILE A 432 -20.62 -4.54 -6.10
N ALA A 433 -19.35 -4.66 -6.48
CA ALA A 433 -18.88 -5.60 -7.50
C ALA A 433 -18.48 -6.97 -6.92
N ALA A 434 -18.25 -7.06 -5.60
CA ALA A 434 -18.13 -8.30 -4.85
C ALA A 434 -18.43 -8.05 -3.36
N GLU A 435 -18.92 -9.05 -2.63
CA GLU A 435 -19.19 -8.98 -1.19
C GLU A 435 -18.99 -10.32 -0.50
N HIS A 436 -18.76 -10.28 0.82
CA HIS A 436 -18.77 -11.46 1.68
C HIS A 436 -20.15 -12.13 1.65
N PRO A 437 -20.28 -13.46 1.41
CA PRO A 437 -21.59 -14.12 1.21
C PRO A 437 -22.62 -13.90 2.33
N GLY A 438 -22.16 -13.85 3.59
CA GLY A 438 -23.01 -13.57 4.76
C GLY A 438 -23.27 -12.09 5.07
N LEU A 439 -22.77 -11.13 4.27
CA LEU A 439 -22.82 -9.68 4.56
C LEU A 439 -24.26 -9.19 4.78
N ARG A 440 -25.16 -9.51 3.85
CA ARG A 440 -26.57 -9.06 3.88
C ARG A 440 -27.39 -9.75 4.96
N GLU A 441 -27.11 -11.02 5.24
CA GLU A 441 -27.71 -11.76 6.36
C GLU A 441 -27.24 -11.21 7.71
N ARG A 442 -25.97 -10.81 7.82
CA ARG A 442 -25.44 -10.15 9.01
C ARG A 442 -26.12 -8.80 9.26
N ALA A 443 -26.27 -7.97 8.23
CA ALA A 443 -26.97 -6.70 8.36
C ALA A 443 -28.43 -6.88 8.82
N ARG A 444 -29.15 -7.88 8.28
CA ARG A 444 -30.53 -8.21 8.67
C ARG A 444 -30.64 -8.76 10.09
N SER A 445 -29.82 -9.74 10.46
CA SER A 445 -29.80 -10.33 11.81
C SER A 445 -29.38 -9.35 12.91
N ARG A 446 -28.73 -8.23 12.55
CA ARG A 446 -28.43 -7.11 13.46
C ARG A 446 -29.46 -5.97 13.44
N GLY A 447 -30.44 -6.01 12.53
CA GLY A 447 -31.42 -4.94 12.35
C GLY A 447 -30.85 -3.66 11.73
N TRP A 448 -29.65 -3.71 11.12
CA TRP A 448 -29.02 -2.55 10.45
C TRP A 448 -29.56 -2.32 9.04
N TRP A 449 -30.16 -3.34 8.43
CA TRP A 449 -30.91 -3.26 7.19
C TRP A 449 -32.16 -4.15 7.31
N SER A 450 -33.36 -3.66 6.97
CA SER A 450 -34.59 -4.47 7.05
C SER A 450 -34.57 -5.64 6.08
N GLY A 451 -33.85 -5.47 4.97
CA GLY A 451 -33.90 -6.35 3.81
C GLY A 451 -34.66 -5.80 2.62
N ASP A 452 -35.37 -4.68 2.81
CA ASP A 452 -36.08 -3.94 1.78
C ASP A 452 -35.25 -2.76 1.26
N GLY A 453 -35.58 -2.27 0.07
CA GLY A 453 -34.87 -1.17 -0.57
C GLY A 453 -33.48 -1.53 -1.07
N GLU A 454 -32.69 -0.51 -1.40
CA GLU A 454 -31.33 -0.67 -1.88
C GLU A 454 -30.36 -0.91 -0.70
N PHE A 455 -29.35 -1.75 -0.91
CA PHE A 455 -28.34 -2.05 0.11
C PHE A 455 -27.11 -1.17 -0.12
N VAL A 456 -26.90 -0.21 0.78
CA VAL A 456 -25.79 0.76 0.72
C VAL A 456 -24.79 0.42 1.83
N PHE A 457 -23.64 -0.16 1.49
CA PHE A 457 -22.74 -0.75 2.48
C PHE A 457 -22.27 0.25 3.53
N ALA A 458 -21.83 1.44 3.09
CA ALA A 458 -21.32 2.49 3.98
C ALA A 458 -22.39 2.98 4.98
N GLU A 459 -23.66 3.06 4.60
CA GLU A 459 -24.74 3.48 5.50
C GLU A 459 -25.07 2.39 6.53
N VAL A 460 -25.15 1.13 6.07
CA VAL A 460 -25.51 -0.03 6.90
C VAL A 460 -24.43 -0.36 7.93
N PHE A 461 -23.14 -0.21 7.59
CA PHE A 461 -22.03 -0.61 8.47
C PHE A 461 -21.33 0.55 9.19
N SER A 462 -21.62 1.81 8.87
CA SER A 462 -21.08 2.97 9.61
C SER A 462 -21.69 3.14 11.00
N LEU A 463 -20.88 3.62 11.95
CA LEU A 463 -21.34 4.05 13.26
C LEU A 463 -22.32 5.22 13.16
N GLU A 464 -23.41 5.16 13.94
CA GLU A 464 -24.41 6.24 14.05
C GLU A 464 -23.83 7.51 14.69
N LYS A 465 -22.85 7.33 15.59
CA LYS A 465 -22.07 8.40 16.20
C LYS A 465 -20.60 8.13 15.91
N GLN A 466 -20.09 8.82 14.90
CA GLN A 466 -18.70 8.72 14.49
C GLN A 466 -17.78 9.37 15.54
N PRO A 467 -16.57 8.83 15.77
CA PRO A 467 -15.55 9.54 16.54
C PRO A 467 -15.05 10.77 15.76
N PRO A 468 -14.57 11.84 16.40
CA PRO A 468 -14.18 13.09 15.73
C PRO A 468 -13.18 12.92 14.56
N ARG A 469 -12.28 11.92 14.64
CA ARG A 469 -11.34 11.57 13.56
C ARG A 469 -12.04 11.16 12.25
N MET A 470 -13.22 10.53 12.33
CA MET A 470 -13.99 10.09 11.15
C MET A 470 -14.89 11.20 10.60
N GLU A 471 -15.37 12.12 11.44
CA GLU A 471 -16.02 13.35 10.95
C GLU A 471 -15.02 14.21 10.16
N ALA A 472 -13.77 14.33 10.61
CA ALA A 472 -12.71 14.96 9.82
C ALA A 472 -12.33 14.17 8.56
N ALA A 473 -12.43 12.83 8.58
CA ALA A 473 -12.23 12.01 7.38
C ALA A 473 -13.27 12.31 6.29
N LYS A 474 -14.51 12.70 6.63
CA LYS A 474 -15.49 13.19 5.64
C LYS A 474 -15.00 14.46 4.92
N ALA A 475 -14.42 15.41 5.66
CA ALA A 475 -13.95 16.67 5.09
C ALA A 475 -12.81 16.43 4.09
N ARG A 476 -11.76 15.70 4.50
CA ARG A 476 -10.65 15.30 3.61
C ARG A 476 -11.12 14.47 2.42
N PHE A 477 -12.06 13.56 2.63
CA PHE A 477 -12.63 12.75 1.55
C PHE A 477 -13.29 13.60 0.46
N GLN A 478 -14.09 14.61 0.84
CA GLN A 478 -14.71 15.52 -0.14
C GLN A 478 -13.69 16.48 -0.76
N ALA A 479 -12.74 17.00 0.01
CA ALA A 479 -11.68 17.86 -0.50
C ALA A 479 -10.78 17.13 -1.51
N GLY A 480 -10.31 15.93 -1.18
CA GLY A 480 -9.53 15.08 -2.07
C GLY A 480 -10.30 14.66 -3.33
N LYS A 481 -11.60 14.40 -3.22
CA LYS A 481 -12.48 14.14 -4.36
C LYS A 481 -12.62 15.38 -5.28
N GLU A 482 -12.72 16.57 -4.69
CA GLU A 482 -12.78 17.84 -5.42
C GLU A 482 -11.46 18.17 -6.11
N LEU A 483 -10.31 17.99 -5.44
CA LEU A 483 -8.97 18.14 -6.04
C LEU A 483 -8.77 17.16 -7.21
N LEU A 484 -9.15 15.89 -7.05
CA LEU A 484 -9.16 14.91 -8.16
C LEU A 484 -10.07 15.35 -9.32
N ARG A 485 -11.21 16.01 -9.04
CA ARG A 485 -12.14 16.50 -10.06
C ARG A 485 -11.59 17.72 -10.81
N GLN A 486 -10.89 18.62 -10.12
CA GLN A 486 -10.28 19.82 -10.71
C GLN A 486 -9.19 19.48 -11.74
N HIS A 487 -8.44 18.40 -11.52
CA HIS A 487 -7.39 17.94 -12.43
C HIS A 487 -7.84 16.85 -13.44
N ALA A 488 -9.14 16.54 -13.54
CA ALA A 488 -9.63 15.49 -14.43
C ALA A 488 -9.20 15.72 -15.91
N GLY A 489 -8.73 14.66 -16.55
CA GLY A 489 -8.12 14.67 -17.89
C GLY A 489 -6.61 14.99 -17.89
N HIS A 490 -6.08 15.45 -16.76
CA HIS A 490 -4.75 16.05 -16.64
C HIS A 490 -3.95 15.52 -15.44
N ILE A 491 -4.45 14.50 -14.72
CA ILE A 491 -3.78 13.97 -13.52
C ILE A 491 -2.45 13.31 -13.93
N THR A 492 -1.37 13.73 -13.28
CA THR A 492 -0.02 13.15 -13.38
C THR A 492 0.49 12.68 -12.00
N ALA A 493 1.72 12.17 -11.93
CA ALA A 493 2.37 11.87 -10.65
C ALA A 493 2.50 13.15 -9.79
N GLU A 494 2.93 14.24 -10.41
CA GLU A 494 3.07 15.57 -9.80
C GLU A 494 1.73 16.09 -9.26
N THR A 495 0.61 15.79 -9.93
CA THR A 495 -0.74 16.11 -9.41
C THR A 495 -1.01 15.38 -8.09
N LEU A 496 -0.77 14.07 -8.00
CA LEU A 496 -0.98 13.34 -6.76
C LEU A 496 0.03 13.73 -5.68
N MET A 497 1.30 14.02 -6.03
CA MET A 497 2.27 14.59 -5.09
C MET A 497 1.79 15.93 -4.52
N SER A 498 1.20 16.80 -5.34
CA SER A 498 0.63 18.07 -4.87
C SER A 498 -0.56 17.85 -3.93
N ILE A 499 -1.47 16.92 -4.23
CA ILE A 499 -2.62 16.59 -3.37
C ILE A 499 -2.14 16.00 -2.03
N LEU A 500 -1.14 15.11 -2.06
CA LEU A 500 -0.56 14.49 -0.87
C LEU A 500 0.27 15.47 -0.03
N ARG A 501 0.74 16.59 -0.60
CA ARG A 501 1.38 17.71 0.11
C ARG A 501 0.38 18.69 0.74
N ASP A 502 -0.92 18.58 0.47
CA ASP A 502 -1.90 19.60 0.82
C ASP A 502 -2.27 19.61 2.32
N LYS A 503 -1.83 20.66 3.03
CA LYS A 503 -2.12 20.87 4.46
C LYS A 503 -3.44 21.60 4.73
N GLU A 504 -4.06 22.27 3.74
CA GLU A 504 -5.29 23.06 3.94
C GLU A 504 -6.53 22.16 4.06
N SER A 505 -6.66 21.18 3.18
CA SER A 505 -7.67 20.12 3.27
C SER A 505 -7.47 19.18 4.48
N GLY A 506 -6.25 19.12 5.00
CA GLY A 506 -5.81 18.16 6.02
C GLY A 506 -5.36 16.80 5.47
N ILE A 507 -5.17 16.64 4.17
CA ILE A 507 -4.63 15.40 3.54
C ILE A 507 -3.17 15.16 3.98
N CYS A 508 -2.37 16.22 4.12
CA CYS A 508 -1.05 16.19 4.75
C CYS A 508 -1.17 16.55 6.25
N VAL A 509 -1.12 15.55 7.14
CA VAL A 509 -1.29 15.76 8.58
C VAL A 509 0.04 16.13 9.24
N ASP A 510 0.04 17.18 10.07
CA ASP A 510 1.19 17.61 10.89
C ASP A 510 0.69 18.18 12.23
N THR A 511 0.11 17.31 13.07
CA THR A 511 -0.47 17.65 14.39
C THR A 511 0.39 17.12 15.53
N GLU A 512 0.27 17.66 16.76
CA GLU A 512 1.08 17.21 17.90
C GLU A 512 1.06 15.68 18.11
N ALA A 513 -0.11 15.05 17.96
CA ALA A 513 -0.26 13.61 18.16
C ALA A 513 0.11 12.76 16.93
N PHE A 514 -0.13 13.25 15.71
CA PHE A 514 -0.01 12.48 14.47
C PHE A 514 0.56 13.30 13.32
N ARG A 515 1.33 12.64 12.45
CA ARG A 515 1.92 13.21 11.23
C ARG A 515 1.84 12.20 10.09
N THR A 516 1.80 12.66 8.84
CA THR A 516 2.09 11.83 7.66
C THR A 516 3.52 11.29 7.78
N ALA A 517 3.67 10.03 8.18
CA ALA A 517 4.98 9.45 8.50
C ALA A 517 5.72 8.91 7.27
N GLY A 518 5.00 8.74 6.16
CA GLY A 518 5.53 8.48 4.83
C GLY A 518 4.46 8.76 3.78
N SER A 519 4.89 9.04 2.56
CA SER A 519 4.01 9.23 1.40
C SER A 519 4.54 8.47 0.18
N MET A 520 3.62 8.01 -0.68
CA MET A 520 3.89 7.23 -1.88
C MET A 520 3.09 7.77 -3.07
N VAL A 521 3.69 7.80 -4.25
CA VAL A 521 3.02 7.94 -5.55
C VAL A 521 3.50 6.84 -6.49
N SER A 522 2.69 6.41 -7.46
CA SER A 522 3.11 5.43 -8.47
C SER A 522 2.41 5.65 -9.81
N VAL A 523 3.14 5.36 -10.89
CA VAL A 523 2.66 5.40 -12.28
C VAL A 523 2.76 3.98 -12.85
N LEU A 524 1.62 3.47 -13.32
CA LEU A 524 1.43 2.11 -13.81
C LEU A 524 0.97 2.17 -15.28
N PRO A 525 1.88 2.19 -16.27
CA PRO A 525 1.51 2.30 -17.67
C PRO A 525 0.64 1.13 -18.14
N ARG A 526 -0.37 1.40 -18.99
CA ARG A 526 -1.18 0.34 -19.62
C ARG A 526 -0.37 -0.54 -20.56
N ASP A 527 0.72 -0.02 -21.12
CA ASP A 527 1.67 -0.81 -21.90
C ASP A 527 2.57 -1.64 -20.95
N PRO A 528 2.51 -2.98 -20.97
CA PRO A 528 3.34 -3.83 -20.12
C PRO A 528 4.83 -3.82 -20.50
N ALA A 529 5.20 -3.31 -21.69
CA ALA A 529 6.60 -3.12 -22.07
C ALA A 529 7.26 -1.93 -21.34
N LEU A 530 6.46 -0.98 -20.83
CA LEU A 530 6.95 0.11 -19.99
C LEU A 530 7.01 -0.30 -18.51
N PRO A 531 8.06 0.08 -17.77
CA PRO A 531 8.16 -0.23 -16.34
C PRO A 531 7.10 0.53 -15.52
N CYS A 532 6.69 -0.04 -14.39
CA CYS A 532 6.03 0.72 -13.34
C CYS A 532 7.08 1.58 -12.61
N VAL A 533 6.71 2.82 -12.29
CA VAL A 533 7.56 3.76 -11.54
C VAL A 533 6.89 4.08 -10.21
N HIS A 534 7.63 3.92 -9.12
CA HIS A 534 7.16 4.15 -7.76
C HIS A 534 7.98 5.27 -7.13
N PHE A 535 7.37 6.13 -6.33
CA PHE A 535 8.01 7.26 -5.67
C PHE A 535 7.69 7.21 -4.18
N PHE A 536 8.71 7.35 -3.33
CA PHE A 536 8.57 7.29 -1.88
C PHE A 536 9.26 8.47 -1.19
N THR A 537 8.67 9.03 -0.15
CA THR A 537 9.36 10.06 0.66
C THR A 537 10.43 9.46 1.55
N ALA A 538 10.26 8.26 2.12
CA ALA A 538 11.17 7.69 3.14
C ALA A 538 11.44 8.61 4.37
N THR A 539 10.65 9.67 4.51
CA THR A 539 10.72 10.72 5.52
C THR A 539 9.29 11.24 5.76
N PRO A 540 9.01 11.77 6.96
CA PRO A 540 7.68 12.26 7.31
C PRO A 540 7.41 13.66 6.73
N ASP A 541 6.15 14.10 6.75
CA ASP A 541 5.68 15.37 6.17
C ASP A 541 6.03 15.50 4.67
N PRO A 542 5.18 15.01 3.74
CA PRO A 542 5.43 15.15 2.31
C PRO A 542 5.61 16.61 1.89
N SER A 543 5.01 17.60 2.57
CA SER A 543 5.19 19.02 2.22
C SER A 543 6.63 19.51 2.42
N ARG A 544 7.42 18.85 3.28
CA ARG A 544 8.83 19.17 3.59
C ARG A 544 9.82 18.08 3.12
N SER A 545 9.33 17.03 2.47
CA SER A 545 10.09 15.88 1.99
C SER A 545 10.27 15.87 0.47
N VAL A 546 11.10 14.95 -0.02
CA VAL A 546 11.40 14.71 -1.44
C VAL A 546 10.97 13.30 -1.86
N PHE A 547 10.15 13.19 -2.91
CA PHE A 547 9.71 11.93 -3.51
C PHE A 547 10.82 11.33 -4.37
N LYS A 548 11.35 10.18 -3.93
CA LYS A 548 12.51 9.52 -4.55
C LYS A 548 12.05 8.34 -5.40
N PRO A 549 12.46 8.26 -6.69
CA PRO A 549 11.99 7.23 -7.61
C PRO A 549 12.62 5.85 -7.36
N PHE A 550 11.85 4.82 -7.64
CA PHE A 550 12.18 3.40 -7.57
C PHE A 550 11.53 2.67 -8.76
N VAL A 551 12.28 1.75 -9.38
CA VAL A 551 11.81 0.91 -10.49
C VAL A 551 12.27 -0.52 -10.23
N PHE A 552 11.39 -1.50 -10.46
CA PHE A 552 11.74 -2.92 -10.35
C PHE A 552 12.68 -3.34 -11.48
N VAL A 553 13.94 -3.63 -11.13
CA VAL A 553 14.98 -4.18 -12.02
C VAL A 553 15.80 -5.23 -11.26
N ALA A 554 16.61 -6.02 -11.98
CA ALA A 554 17.52 -6.96 -11.34
C ALA A 554 18.63 -6.22 -10.56
N GLY A 555 19.03 -6.76 -9.41
CA GLY A 555 20.19 -6.26 -8.65
C GLY A 555 19.97 -5.00 -7.81
N ILE A 556 18.72 -4.64 -7.46
CA ILE A 556 18.37 -3.51 -6.57
C ILE A 556 19.35 -3.36 -5.41
N LYS A 557 19.93 -2.16 -5.29
CA LYS A 557 20.91 -1.82 -4.25
C LYS A 557 20.24 -1.69 -2.87
N PRO A 558 20.72 -2.37 -1.83
CA PRO A 558 20.23 -2.17 -0.47
C PRO A 558 20.47 -0.74 0.02
N VAL A 559 19.44 -0.12 0.60
CA VAL A 559 19.50 1.25 1.16
C VAL A 559 19.37 1.19 2.68
N PRO A 560 20.45 0.89 3.44
CA PRO A 560 20.39 0.82 4.91
C PRO A 560 20.01 2.15 5.57
N GLN A 561 20.23 3.29 4.89
CA GLN A 561 19.95 4.63 5.42
C GLN A 561 18.45 4.90 5.66
N VAL A 562 17.55 4.12 5.03
CA VAL A 562 16.09 4.15 5.20
C VAL A 562 15.54 2.99 6.05
N ARG A 563 16.41 2.31 6.80
CA ARG A 563 16.06 1.14 7.62
C ARG A 563 16.36 1.35 9.09
N SER A 564 15.45 0.89 9.94
CA SER A 564 15.54 1.03 11.39
C SER A 564 16.68 0.15 11.95
N PRO A 565 17.33 0.56 13.06
CA PRO A 565 18.19 -0.34 13.82
C PRO A 565 17.42 -1.61 14.23
N THR A 566 18.13 -2.73 14.33
CA THR A 566 17.56 -4.01 14.81
C THR A 566 17.85 -4.18 16.31
N PHE A 567 16.81 -4.47 17.09
CA PHE A 567 16.91 -4.59 18.55
C PHE A 567 16.83 -6.06 18.98
N LEU A 568 17.71 -6.48 19.90
CA LEU A 568 17.69 -7.83 20.49
C LEU A 568 16.45 -8.03 21.39
N GLN A 569 16.09 -7.01 22.17
CA GLN A 569 14.90 -6.96 23.02
C GLN A 569 13.91 -5.96 22.41
N ASP A 570 13.40 -6.27 21.22
CA ASP A 570 12.42 -5.43 20.54
C ASP A 570 11.08 -5.41 21.31
N PRO A 571 10.54 -4.24 21.71
CA PRO A 571 9.28 -4.16 22.47
C PRO A 571 8.05 -4.67 21.72
N ALA A 572 8.09 -4.71 20.39
CA ALA A 572 7.02 -5.27 19.57
C ALA A 572 6.99 -6.81 19.57
N LYS A 573 8.08 -7.47 20.04
CA LYS A 573 8.23 -8.94 20.07
C LYS A 573 8.14 -9.56 21.45
N GLN A 574 8.20 -8.75 22.51
CA GLN A 574 8.05 -9.19 23.90
C GLN A 574 6.57 -9.32 24.26
N ILE A 575 6.21 -10.20 25.20
CA ILE A 575 4.83 -10.37 25.66
C ILE A 575 4.78 -10.15 27.18
N PRO A 576 3.94 -9.23 27.70
CA PRO A 576 3.08 -8.29 26.96
C PRO A 576 3.89 -7.29 26.11
N ARG A 577 3.32 -6.85 24.98
CA ARG A 577 3.99 -5.97 24.01
C ARG A 577 4.06 -4.52 24.51
N PHE A 578 4.98 -3.76 23.93
CA PHE A 578 5.08 -2.29 24.04
C PHE A 578 5.27 -1.73 25.46
N GLN A 579 5.70 -2.54 26.43
CA GLN A 579 5.96 -2.11 27.81
C GLN A 579 7.24 -1.24 27.95
N SER A 580 7.98 -1.08 26.86
CA SER A 580 9.16 -0.23 26.72
C SER A 580 9.22 0.30 25.28
N SER A 581 10.12 1.24 25.02
CA SER A 581 10.28 1.91 23.72
C SER A 581 11.74 1.92 23.25
N VAL A 582 11.96 2.01 21.94
CA VAL A 582 13.28 2.03 21.31
C VAL A 582 13.37 3.12 20.24
N ASP A 583 14.54 3.73 20.03
CA ASP A 583 14.71 4.76 18.98
C ASP A 583 14.83 4.12 17.58
N ARG A 584 13.69 3.92 16.93
CA ARG A 584 13.58 3.35 15.58
C ARG A 584 14.02 4.28 14.44
N ARG A 585 14.47 5.52 14.72
CA ARG A 585 14.86 6.47 13.66
C ARG A 585 16.06 5.94 12.87
N HIS A 586 15.88 5.77 11.57
CA HIS A 586 16.95 5.45 10.63
C HIS A 586 17.79 6.68 10.30
N GLU A 587 18.91 6.53 9.58
CA GLU A 587 19.86 7.63 9.37
C GLU A 587 19.24 8.81 8.61
N LEU A 588 18.55 8.54 7.49
CA LEU A 588 17.86 9.57 6.73
C LEU A 588 16.84 10.33 7.60
N TYR A 589 16.05 9.63 8.43
CA TYR A 589 15.09 10.27 9.34
C TYR A 589 15.79 11.22 10.32
N ARG A 590 16.91 10.80 10.92
CA ARG A 590 17.67 11.64 11.86
C ARG A 590 18.23 12.90 11.18
N ARG A 591 18.80 12.78 9.98
CA ARG A 591 19.29 13.93 9.20
C ARG A 591 18.15 14.86 8.79
N HIS A 592 17.05 14.29 8.29
CA HIS A 592 15.83 15.03 7.94
C HIS A 592 15.28 15.81 9.13
N GLN A 593 15.10 15.16 10.30
CA GLN A 593 14.65 15.81 11.53
C GLN A 593 15.56 16.99 11.91
N ALA A 594 16.88 16.79 11.99
CA ALA A 594 17.83 17.84 12.34
C ALA A 594 17.83 18.99 11.32
N ALA A 595 17.63 18.68 10.03
CA ALA A 595 17.46 19.70 9.00
C ALA A 595 16.15 20.50 9.21
N LEU A 596 15.01 19.85 9.46
CA LEU A 596 13.74 20.53 9.74
C LEU A 596 13.85 21.49 10.94
N GLU A 597 14.51 21.05 12.01
CA GLU A 597 14.75 21.84 13.23
C GLU A 597 15.63 23.08 12.95
N LEU A 598 16.54 23.02 11.97
CA LEU A 598 17.32 24.17 11.49
C LEU A 598 16.51 25.08 10.56
N MET A 599 15.64 24.54 9.68
CA MET A 599 14.76 25.33 8.81
C MET A 599 13.79 26.23 9.60
N GLU A 600 13.41 25.80 10.81
CA GLU A 600 12.53 26.53 11.71
C GLU A 600 13.25 27.65 12.47
N GLN A 601 14.58 27.60 12.56
CA GLN A 601 15.43 28.62 13.19
C GLN A 601 15.97 29.64 12.16
N ASP A 602 16.23 29.20 10.92
CA ASP A 602 16.75 30.00 9.82
C ASP A 602 15.88 29.81 8.57
N GLN A 603 15.00 30.79 8.32
CA GLN A 603 14.06 30.76 7.21
C GLN A 603 14.73 30.89 5.84
N GLU A 604 15.87 31.59 5.72
CA GLU A 604 16.57 31.75 4.43
C GLU A 604 17.27 30.43 4.06
N ARG A 605 18.04 29.85 4.98
CA ARG A 605 18.65 28.53 4.80
C ARG A 605 17.58 27.46 4.60
N GLY A 606 16.45 27.57 5.31
CA GLY A 606 15.33 26.64 5.19
C GLY A 606 14.65 26.67 3.82
N GLN A 607 14.34 27.86 3.32
CA GLN A 607 13.77 28.04 1.98
C GLN A 607 14.72 27.49 0.90
N LYS A 608 16.01 27.82 0.99
CA LYS A 608 17.05 27.34 0.07
C LYS A 608 17.24 25.82 0.08
N LEU A 609 17.12 25.18 1.24
CA LEU A 609 17.11 23.72 1.35
C LEU A 609 15.88 23.13 0.67
N LEU A 610 14.69 23.70 0.91
CA LEU A 610 13.45 23.24 0.29
C LEU A 610 13.51 23.33 -1.24
N GLU A 611 14.03 24.43 -1.79
CA GLU A 611 14.27 24.60 -3.24
C GLU A 611 15.24 23.54 -3.79
N THR A 612 16.31 23.22 -3.04
CA THR A 612 17.29 22.20 -3.42
C THR A 612 16.67 20.79 -3.45
N LEU A 613 15.80 20.48 -2.48
CA LEU A 613 15.03 19.23 -2.46
C LEU A 613 14.00 19.17 -3.60
N GLN A 614 13.28 20.25 -3.87
CA GLN A 614 12.30 20.33 -4.97
C GLN A 614 12.95 20.15 -6.35
N GLU A 615 14.17 20.67 -6.54
CA GLU A 615 14.91 20.44 -7.79
C GLU A 615 15.39 18.97 -7.91
N LEU A 616 15.76 18.30 -6.81
CA LEU A 616 16.04 16.85 -6.81
C LEU A 616 14.79 16.03 -7.20
N GLU A 617 13.62 16.35 -6.63
CA GLU A 617 12.33 15.72 -6.99
C GLU A 617 12.00 15.89 -8.47
N LYS A 618 12.06 17.13 -8.94
CA LYS A 618 11.79 17.52 -10.32
C LYS A 618 12.74 16.86 -11.32
N GLN A 619 14.01 16.65 -10.95
CA GLN A 619 14.96 15.89 -11.76
C GLN A 619 14.62 14.40 -11.79
N GLY A 620 14.26 13.79 -10.66
CA GLY A 620 13.80 12.40 -10.59
C GLY A 620 12.53 12.16 -11.42
N LEU A 621 11.52 13.01 -11.25
CA LEU A 621 10.30 13.05 -12.06
C LEU A 621 10.61 13.16 -13.55
N LYS A 622 11.47 14.11 -13.95
CA LYS A 622 11.86 14.29 -15.35
C LYS A 622 12.53 13.04 -15.91
N GLY A 623 13.51 12.46 -15.21
CA GLY A 623 14.22 11.27 -15.68
C GLY A 623 13.29 10.05 -15.83
N MET A 624 12.32 9.90 -14.93
CA MET A 624 11.30 8.85 -15.02
C MET A 624 10.27 9.11 -16.13
N LYS A 625 9.95 10.38 -16.42
CA LYS A 625 9.14 10.75 -17.58
C LYS A 625 9.87 10.47 -18.90
N GLU A 626 11.14 10.85 -19.01
CA GLU A 626 11.96 10.58 -20.20
C GLU A 626 12.12 9.07 -20.46
N LEU A 627 12.20 8.26 -19.39
CA LEU A 627 12.13 6.78 -19.43
C LEU A 627 10.78 6.27 -19.97
N LEU A 628 9.66 6.76 -19.42
CA LEU A 628 8.31 6.32 -19.82
C LEU A 628 7.90 6.79 -21.24
N GLU A 629 8.46 7.91 -21.70
CA GLU A 629 8.32 8.40 -23.08
C GLU A 629 9.26 7.69 -24.07
N GLY A 630 10.14 6.79 -23.58
CA GLY A 630 11.12 6.07 -24.41
C GLY A 630 12.22 6.97 -25.01
N THR A 631 12.36 8.20 -24.52
CA THR A 631 13.37 9.17 -25.02
C THR A 631 14.75 8.94 -24.38
N VAL A 632 14.78 8.27 -23.23
CA VAL A 632 16.01 7.81 -22.56
C VAL A 632 15.85 6.33 -22.19
N THR A 633 16.91 5.54 -22.41
CA THR A 633 17.00 4.15 -21.93
C THR A 633 18.22 4.04 -21.00
N PRO A 634 18.04 4.23 -19.67
CA PRO A 634 19.11 4.03 -18.69
C PRO A 634 19.57 2.57 -18.68
N CYS A 635 20.79 2.30 -18.22
CA CYS A 635 21.20 0.90 -18.03
C CYS A 635 20.54 0.28 -16.78
N PRO A 636 20.39 -1.05 -16.70
CA PRO A 636 19.76 -1.69 -15.54
C PRO A 636 20.44 -1.36 -14.21
N GLU A 637 21.76 -1.18 -14.22
CA GLU A 637 22.56 -0.80 -13.05
C GLU A 637 22.25 0.63 -12.59
N GLU A 638 22.05 1.56 -13.52
CA GLU A 638 21.62 2.95 -13.22
C GLU A 638 20.23 2.98 -12.57
N LEU A 639 19.31 2.09 -12.98
CA LEU A 639 18.00 1.94 -12.33
C LEU A 639 18.08 1.21 -10.99
N ALA A 640 19.00 0.25 -10.82
CA ALA A 640 19.21 -0.49 -9.59
C ALA A 640 19.87 0.36 -8.48
N ASP A 641 20.72 1.32 -8.89
CA ASP A 641 21.33 2.34 -8.03
C ASP A 641 20.35 3.50 -7.69
N LEU A 642 19.35 3.78 -8.54
CA LEU A 642 18.55 5.01 -8.54
C LEU A 642 18.03 5.46 -7.15
N PHE A 643 17.29 4.60 -6.45
CA PHE A 643 16.70 4.97 -5.16
C PHE A 643 17.76 5.20 -4.08
N PHE A 644 18.87 4.45 -4.12
CA PHE A 644 20.02 4.66 -3.23
C PHE A 644 20.70 6.01 -3.53
N ASP A 645 21.02 6.28 -4.79
CA ASP A 645 21.76 7.48 -5.21
C ASP A 645 20.90 8.75 -4.93
N CYS A 646 19.57 8.67 -4.99
CA CYS A 646 18.65 9.74 -4.56
C CYS A 646 18.61 9.96 -3.03
N VAL A 647 18.55 8.89 -2.21
CA VAL A 647 18.66 9.01 -0.73
C VAL A 647 20.01 9.60 -0.33
N GLU A 648 21.08 9.16 -0.98
CA GLU A 648 22.43 9.68 -0.78
C GLU A 648 22.58 11.15 -1.19
N ALA A 649 21.83 11.64 -2.18
CA ALA A 649 21.84 13.05 -2.57
C ALA A 649 21.14 13.92 -1.51
N GLU A 650 19.93 13.53 -1.11
CA GLU A 650 19.15 14.18 -0.05
C GLU A 650 19.95 14.27 1.27
N MET A 651 20.58 13.17 1.70
CA MET A 651 21.37 13.13 2.93
C MET A 651 22.60 14.06 2.91
N LYS A 652 23.08 14.47 1.73
CA LYS A 652 24.17 15.45 1.55
C LYS A 652 23.66 16.90 1.53
N PHE A 653 22.39 17.14 1.24
CA PHE A 653 21.78 18.47 1.35
C PHE A 653 21.42 18.84 2.80
N TYR A 654 21.31 17.85 3.69
CA TYR A 654 21.11 18.04 5.12
C TYR A 654 22.37 18.36 5.94
N THR A 655 23.54 18.50 5.29
CA THR A 655 24.84 18.78 5.95
C THR A 655 25.46 20.07 5.42
#